data_AF-A0A2C9KLB5-F1
#
_entry.id   AF-A0A2C9KLB5-F1
#
_cell.length_a   1.000
_cell.length_b   1.000
_cell.length_c   1.000
_cell.angle_alpha   90.00
_cell.angle_beta   90.00
_cell.angle_gamma   90.00
#
_symmetry.space_group_name_H-M   'P 1'
#
loop_
_entity.id
_entity.type
_entity.pdbx_description
1 polymer ?
#
loop_
_entity_poly.entity_id
_entity_poly.type
_entity_poly.pdbx_seq_one_letter_code
_entity_poly.pdbx_strand_id
1 'polypeptide(L)'
;MDERTLLFLAISLTLLAVLANSLEQKQSQESNLGAFQYDWPVGDPRRCQEQSRLSKLDVNRFEVIPGVGWDNLRNVEAGLVISYNFTQCKVTDDGNFLIPDNVFTVPIKHSRVERFAELIDNWNSATSITSKSVNVAAGSIFSISGHYSSEHEELKSKQIEENVATIRVQLRYPRYEAKLQPDSEFSPQFKSRLLSIAVMIELNQTRQAEYEAQLLVRDFGTHVLSSVTAGAALVKDDYVRTDKMSSFRESKTAYLAAASASFFNQFKLTSSYNSSYTDQQKESYSKATTYSILKSYGGPLFDLESMNLSAWTQGVDKNLVPMDRTGDPLNYLVKPQLLPELPYSTVDALEKVVRRSIEMYYEMNTYRGCTKIGDPNFSYVANVDDGSCGAKAANLPFGGVYQTCSVYGSTLRQNPCDDLQHVNPKTGSYSCPSNYSAILIQTFYKRGIIEFDKVCRGCGFLWLSTCCDNRQYESTAEYSAYWCAATSPVPPNSGYLFGGFYRPTQDNPLTGSTNCPPTFYPRIILTDVTLCLSDDFEQSIRVAIPFGGFFSCKSGNPLAVYLLNFTNELQSNMSQNIDGSTSYPMRCPDGYSQHLATIDSGCSINFCAKTGSMTKTPLPPIRRPPFMPKPDAIYNYEEKYVFNPQTLVWMKNEKATYYEETNNITVNAINDANSKTLKGSSAVTKYTVTVTFSSMLVAVTLL
;
A
#
# COMPACT_ATOMS: atom_id res chain seq x y z
N MET A 1 -45.38 -79.43 44.02
CA MET A 1 -44.11 -78.88 43.51
C MET A 1 -43.14 -78.90 44.68
N ASP A 2 -42.03 -79.59 44.48
CA ASP A 2 -41.03 -79.92 45.51
C ASP A 2 -40.19 -78.68 45.85
N GLU A 3 -39.72 -78.52 47.09
CA GLU A 3 -38.92 -77.36 47.54
C GLU A 3 -37.66 -77.15 46.69
N ARG A 4 -37.13 -78.25 46.12
CA ARG A 4 -36.03 -78.21 45.15
C ARG A 4 -36.40 -77.48 43.86
N THR A 5 -37.64 -77.58 43.38
CA THR A 5 -38.09 -76.90 42.17
C THR A 5 -38.24 -75.39 42.38
N LEU A 6 -38.66 -74.97 43.59
CA LEU A 6 -38.74 -73.56 43.96
C LEU A 6 -37.35 -72.92 44.10
N LEU A 7 -36.39 -73.65 44.67
CA LEU A 7 -35.01 -73.18 44.79
C LEU A 7 -34.33 -73.04 43.41
N PHE A 8 -34.56 -73.98 42.49
CA PHE A 8 -34.05 -73.89 41.12
C PHE A 8 -34.66 -72.74 40.31
N LEU A 9 -35.96 -72.45 40.50
CA LEU A 9 -36.62 -71.29 39.89
C LEU A 9 -36.09 -69.98 40.47
N ALA A 10 -35.89 -69.90 41.78
CA ALA A 10 -35.31 -68.71 42.42
C ALA A 10 -33.86 -68.45 41.99
N ILE A 11 -33.05 -69.51 41.83
CA ILE A 11 -31.67 -69.41 41.34
C ILE A 11 -31.64 -69.04 39.84
N SER A 12 -32.54 -69.58 39.02
CA SER A 12 -32.63 -69.18 37.59
C SER A 12 -33.09 -67.74 37.41
N LEU A 13 -34.07 -67.27 38.19
CA LEU A 13 -34.54 -65.88 38.13
C LEU A 13 -33.48 -64.89 38.63
N THR A 14 -32.68 -65.25 39.63
CA THR A 14 -31.55 -64.43 40.09
C THR A 14 -30.39 -64.44 39.08
N LEU A 15 -30.10 -65.57 38.42
CA LEU A 15 -29.08 -65.61 37.36
C LEU A 15 -29.49 -64.80 36.13
N LEU A 16 -30.78 -64.84 35.74
CA LEU A 16 -31.34 -64.02 34.66
C LEU A 16 -31.33 -62.53 34.99
N ALA A 17 -31.60 -62.15 36.24
CA ALA A 17 -31.50 -60.75 36.70
C ALA A 17 -30.05 -60.25 36.73
N VAL A 18 -29.08 -61.09 37.11
CA VAL A 18 -27.65 -60.73 37.11
C VAL A 18 -27.11 -60.63 35.67
N LEU A 19 -27.55 -61.51 34.76
CA LEU A 19 -27.17 -61.43 33.34
C LEU A 19 -27.81 -60.20 32.65
N ALA A 20 -29.06 -59.86 32.97
CA ALA A 20 -29.72 -58.64 32.47
C ALA A 20 -29.02 -57.36 32.98
N ASN A 21 -28.66 -57.29 34.27
CA ASN A 21 -27.87 -56.18 34.81
C ASN A 21 -26.46 -56.08 34.21
N SER A 22 -25.85 -57.21 33.80
CA SER A 22 -24.54 -57.20 33.13
C SER A 22 -24.61 -56.69 31.69
N LEU A 23 -25.76 -56.89 31.00
CA LEU A 23 -26.01 -56.36 29.66
C LEU A 23 -26.39 -54.87 29.71
N GLU A 24 -27.15 -54.41 30.71
CA GLU A 24 -27.38 -52.98 30.96
C GLU A 24 -26.10 -52.24 31.41
N GLN A 25 -25.20 -52.89 32.15
CA GLN A 25 -23.89 -52.31 32.46
C GLN A 25 -22.94 -52.25 31.27
N LYS A 26 -23.06 -53.15 30.28
CA LYS A 26 -22.22 -53.11 29.08
C LYS A 26 -22.72 -52.12 28.01
N GLN A 27 -24.01 -51.78 28.03
CA GLN A 27 -24.59 -50.73 27.17
C GLN A 27 -24.56 -49.33 27.81
N SER A 28 -24.22 -49.22 29.10
CA SER A 28 -23.99 -47.94 29.80
C SER A 28 -22.51 -47.61 30.05
N GLN A 29 -21.59 -48.44 29.55
CA GLN A 29 -20.14 -48.18 29.55
C GLN A 29 -19.59 -47.63 28.23
N GLU A 30 -20.48 -47.20 27.32
CA GLU A 30 -20.14 -46.39 26.13
C GLU A 30 -20.68 -44.94 26.21
N SER A 31 -21.32 -44.56 27.33
CA SER A 31 -21.94 -43.23 27.50
C SER A 31 -21.41 -42.43 28.70
N ASN A 32 -20.27 -42.82 29.28
CA ASN A 32 -19.61 -42.10 30.39
C ASN A 32 -18.13 -41.78 30.11
N LEU A 33 -17.77 -41.42 28.88
CA LEU A 33 -16.81 -40.32 28.74
C LEU A 33 -17.62 -39.06 28.96
N GLY A 34 -17.51 -38.49 30.16
CA GLY A 34 -18.21 -37.26 30.53
C GLY A 34 -18.12 -36.25 29.39
N ALA A 35 -19.28 -35.75 28.95
CA ALA A 35 -19.36 -34.56 28.14
C ALA A 35 -18.80 -33.40 28.98
N PHE A 36 -17.47 -33.26 28.98
CA PHE A 36 -16.82 -32.07 29.46
C PHE A 36 -17.25 -30.95 28.52
N GLN A 37 -18.08 -30.08 29.05
CA GLN A 37 -18.52 -28.86 28.40
C GLN A 37 -17.27 -28.01 28.19
N TYR A 38 -16.72 -28.05 26.98
CA TYR A 38 -15.56 -27.23 26.61
C TYR A 38 -15.93 -25.75 26.82
N ASP A 39 -15.16 -25.02 27.62
CA ASP A 39 -15.34 -23.57 27.84
C ASP A 39 -15.12 -22.76 26.55
N TRP A 40 -14.50 -23.38 25.54
CA TRP A 40 -14.21 -22.75 24.25
C TRP A 40 -15.34 -22.96 23.22
N PRO A 41 -15.73 -21.91 22.49
CA PRO A 41 -16.75 -22.02 21.46
C PRO A 41 -16.33 -22.94 20.32
N VAL A 42 -17.32 -23.52 19.63
CA VAL A 42 -17.09 -24.32 18.42
C VAL A 42 -16.36 -23.47 17.37
N GLY A 43 -15.27 -24.00 16.81
CA GLY A 43 -14.43 -23.28 15.85
C GLY A 43 -13.23 -22.54 16.47
N ASP A 44 -13.12 -22.48 17.81
CA ASP A 44 -11.93 -21.98 18.49
C ASP A 44 -10.81 -23.04 18.44
N PRO A 45 -9.59 -22.69 18.01
CA PRO A 45 -8.48 -23.64 17.94
C PRO A 45 -8.12 -24.25 19.30
N ARG A 46 -8.34 -23.53 20.42
CA ARG A 46 -8.04 -24.03 21.78
C ARG A 46 -8.88 -25.25 22.14
N ARG A 47 -10.12 -25.30 21.65
CA ARG A 47 -10.98 -26.48 21.82
C ARG A 47 -10.35 -27.74 21.24
N CYS A 48 -9.79 -27.62 20.02
CA CYS A 48 -9.12 -28.73 19.34
C CYS A 48 -7.81 -29.13 19.99
N GLN A 49 -7.04 -28.15 20.49
CA GLN A 49 -5.79 -28.41 21.21
C GLN A 49 -6.06 -29.15 22.53
N GLU A 50 -7.09 -28.73 23.28
CA GLU A 50 -7.49 -29.43 24.51
C GLU A 50 -7.95 -30.85 24.23
N GLN A 51 -8.77 -31.05 23.20
CA GLN A 51 -9.22 -32.38 22.78
C GLN A 51 -8.04 -33.29 22.37
N SER A 52 -7.05 -32.73 21.66
CA SER A 52 -5.84 -33.46 21.26
C SER A 52 -5.01 -33.83 22.49
N ARG A 53 -4.82 -32.89 23.43
CA ARG A 53 -4.07 -33.11 24.67
C ARG A 53 -4.68 -34.22 25.53
N LEU A 54 -6.01 -34.29 25.61
CA LEU A 54 -6.73 -35.38 26.29
C LEU A 54 -6.48 -36.74 25.63
N SER A 55 -6.28 -36.75 24.31
CA SER A 55 -5.90 -37.93 23.52
C SER A 55 -4.39 -38.23 23.54
N LYS A 56 -3.63 -37.56 24.41
CA LYS A 56 -2.15 -37.62 24.53
C LYS A 56 -1.40 -37.20 23.26
N LEU A 57 -2.03 -36.41 22.40
CA LEU A 57 -1.41 -35.78 21.23
C LEU A 57 -1.26 -34.29 21.51
N ASP A 58 -0.03 -33.80 21.66
CA ASP A 58 0.23 -32.37 21.85
C ASP A 58 0.48 -31.72 20.49
N VAL A 59 -0.50 -30.94 20.02
CA VAL A 59 -0.50 -30.33 18.69
C VAL A 59 -0.37 -28.82 18.81
N ASN A 60 0.65 -28.27 18.17
CA ASN A 60 0.84 -26.82 18.12
C ASN A 60 -0.05 -26.21 17.04
N ARG A 61 -0.47 -24.97 17.22
CA ARG A 61 -1.16 -24.26 16.14
C ARG A 61 -0.17 -23.90 15.04
N PHE A 62 -0.53 -24.14 13.78
CA PHE A 62 0.30 -23.70 12.66
C PHE A 62 0.28 -22.18 12.56
N GLU A 63 1.44 -21.54 12.63
CA GLU A 63 1.55 -20.07 12.64
C GLU A 63 1.63 -19.45 11.23
N VAL A 64 2.03 -20.24 10.23
CA VAL A 64 2.27 -19.77 8.84
C VAL A 64 1.02 -20.02 7.98
N ILE A 65 -0.03 -19.22 8.16
CA ILE A 65 -1.34 -19.44 7.53
C ILE A 65 -1.56 -18.46 6.35
N PRO A 66 -2.00 -18.92 5.16
CA PRO A 66 -2.37 -18.02 4.04
C PRO A 66 -3.75 -17.36 4.28
N GLY A 67 -4.18 -16.43 3.41
CA GLY A 67 -5.46 -15.73 3.53
C GLY A 67 -5.41 -14.36 4.21
N VAL A 68 -4.21 -13.91 4.55
CA VAL A 68 -3.94 -12.54 4.99
C VAL A 68 -3.72 -11.65 3.76
N GLY A 69 -4.16 -10.39 3.87
CA GLY A 69 -3.87 -9.36 2.88
C GLY A 69 -2.37 -9.03 2.83
N TRP A 70 -1.90 -8.53 1.69
CA TRP A 70 -0.48 -8.30 1.42
C TRP A 70 -0.26 -7.00 0.64
N ASP A 71 0.56 -6.13 1.19
CA ASP A 71 1.06 -4.96 0.48
C ASP A 71 2.34 -5.33 -0.28
N ASN A 72 2.20 -5.53 -1.59
CA ASN A 72 3.31 -5.99 -2.43
C ASN A 72 4.38 -4.92 -2.66
N LEU A 73 4.10 -3.63 -2.45
CA LEU A 73 5.14 -2.60 -2.61
C LEU A 73 6.13 -2.64 -1.45
N ARG A 74 5.61 -2.84 -0.23
CA ARG A 74 6.38 -2.84 1.02
C ARG A 74 6.81 -4.22 1.49
N ASN A 75 6.27 -5.28 0.90
CA ASN A 75 6.40 -6.66 1.36
C ASN A 75 5.95 -6.84 2.82
N VAL A 76 4.76 -6.35 3.16
CA VAL A 76 4.20 -6.47 4.53
C VAL A 76 2.79 -7.08 4.53
N GLU A 77 2.52 -7.87 5.57
CA GLU A 77 1.19 -8.39 5.85
C GLU A 77 0.23 -7.27 6.28
N ALA A 78 -1.01 -7.38 5.85
CA ALA A 78 -2.08 -6.42 6.09
C ALA A 78 -3.25 -7.10 6.85
N GLY A 79 -4.47 -6.56 6.72
CA GLY A 79 -5.66 -7.14 7.36
C GLY A 79 -5.99 -8.57 6.90
N LEU A 80 -6.68 -9.33 7.75
CA LEU A 80 -7.15 -10.67 7.45
C LEU A 80 -8.27 -10.63 6.40
N VAL A 81 -8.08 -11.29 5.25
CA VAL A 81 -9.03 -11.28 4.13
C VAL A 81 -9.97 -12.49 4.18
N ILE A 82 -9.43 -13.64 4.57
CA ILE A 82 -10.14 -14.94 4.63
C ILE A 82 -10.40 -15.31 6.10
N SER A 83 -11.58 -15.85 6.40
CA SER A 83 -11.91 -16.31 7.74
C SER A 83 -11.20 -17.64 8.07
N TYR A 84 -10.85 -17.84 9.35
CA TYR A 84 -10.32 -19.10 9.83
C TYR A 84 -11.31 -19.75 10.78
N ASN A 85 -11.60 -21.03 10.52
CA ASN A 85 -12.44 -21.86 11.37
C ASN A 85 -11.70 -23.17 11.67
N PHE A 86 -11.87 -23.70 12.87
CA PHE A 86 -11.24 -24.94 13.34
C PHE A 86 -12.29 -25.96 13.80
N THR A 87 -13.47 -26.00 13.17
CA THR A 87 -14.54 -26.92 13.58
C THR A 87 -14.17 -28.38 13.39
N GLN A 88 -13.33 -28.71 12.41
CA GLN A 88 -12.96 -30.08 12.08
C GLN A 88 -11.72 -30.55 12.85
N CYS A 89 -11.10 -29.67 13.65
CA CYS A 89 -9.85 -29.94 14.36
C CYS A 89 -8.77 -30.56 13.46
N LYS A 90 -8.69 -30.07 12.21
CA LYS A 90 -7.82 -30.60 11.17
C LYS A 90 -6.35 -30.40 11.56
N VAL A 91 -5.56 -31.46 11.38
CA VAL A 91 -4.11 -31.41 11.58
C VAL A 91 -3.38 -31.63 10.25
N THR A 92 -2.09 -31.27 10.22
CA THR A 92 -1.19 -31.64 9.12
C THR A 92 -1.08 -33.17 8.99
N ASP A 93 -0.72 -33.67 7.81
CA ASP A 93 -0.65 -35.13 7.55
C ASP A 93 0.33 -35.88 8.48
N ASP A 94 1.32 -35.18 9.03
CA ASP A 94 2.27 -35.71 10.01
C ASP A 94 1.82 -35.54 11.47
N GLY A 95 0.65 -34.93 11.71
CA GLY A 95 0.04 -34.76 13.02
C GLY A 95 0.67 -33.68 13.91
N ASN A 96 1.60 -32.89 13.38
CA ASN A 96 2.38 -31.93 14.18
C ASN A 96 1.65 -30.61 14.45
N PHE A 97 0.82 -30.16 13.51
CA PHE A 97 0.19 -28.84 13.61
C PHE A 97 -1.31 -28.85 13.34
N LEU A 98 -2.05 -28.04 14.11
CA LEU A 98 -3.45 -27.73 13.90
C LEU A 98 -3.57 -26.65 12.83
N ILE A 99 -4.42 -26.90 11.82
CA ILE A 99 -4.64 -26.00 10.68
C ILE A 99 -6.13 -25.67 10.52
N PRO A 100 -6.47 -24.51 9.95
CA PRO A 100 -7.87 -24.16 9.65
C PRO A 100 -8.53 -25.14 8.68
N ASP A 101 -9.86 -25.25 8.76
CA ASP A 101 -10.68 -26.15 7.93
C ASP A 101 -10.52 -25.85 6.42
N ASN A 102 -10.37 -24.58 6.07
CA ASN A 102 -10.18 -24.08 4.69
C ASN A 102 -8.72 -24.04 4.22
N VAL A 103 -7.80 -24.65 4.98
CA VAL A 103 -6.37 -24.72 4.62
C VAL A 103 -5.96 -26.17 4.47
N PHE A 104 -5.08 -26.45 3.50
CA PHE A 104 -4.37 -27.71 3.43
C PHE A 104 -2.87 -27.45 3.32
N THR A 105 -2.08 -28.42 3.76
CA THR A 105 -0.62 -28.34 3.72
C THR A 105 -0.05 -29.42 2.81
N VAL A 106 1.05 -29.10 2.14
CA VAL A 106 1.84 -30.05 1.37
C VAL A 106 3.20 -30.17 2.08
N PRO A 107 3.58 -31.38 2.57
CA PRO A 107 4.84 -31.55 3.28
C PRO A 107 6.02 -31.46 2.31
N ILE A 108 6.94 -30.53 2.57
CA ILE A 108 8.19 -30.38 1.82
C ILE A 108 9.28 -31.16 2.55
N LYS A 109 9.66 -32.31 1.98
CA LYS A 109 10.66 -33.23 2.56
C LYS A 109 12.03 -33.14 1.89
N HIS A 110 12.36 -32.02 1.25
CA HIS A 110 13.68 -31.77 0.69
C HIS A 110 14.27 -30.46 1.24
N SER A 111 15.57 -30.47 1.53
CA SER A 111 16.30 -29.28 1.96
C SER A 111 17.12 -28.74 0.79
N ARG A 112 17.05 -27.43 0.54
CA ARG A 112 17.85 -26.76 -0.49
C ARG A 112 18.97 -25.96 0.17
N VAL A 113 20.18 -26.51 0.10
CA VAL A 113 21.39 -25.83 0.58
C VAL A 113 22.06 -25.16 -0.61
N GLU A 114 21.88 -23.85 -0.77
CA GLU A 114 22.62 -23.09 -1.76
C GLU A 114 24.03 -22.85 -1.26
N ARG A 115 24.99 -23.59 -1.82
CA ARG A 115 26.39 -23.49 -1.40
C ARG A 115 27.12 -22.32 -2.05
N PHE A 116 26.62 -21.77 -3.14
CA PHE A 116 27.29 -20.71 -3.89
C PHE A 116 26.64 -19.37 -3.58
N ALA A 117 27.48 -18.37 -3.31
CA ALA A 117 27.03 -17.00 -3.16
C ALA A 117 26.49 -16.45 -4.49
N GLU A 118 25.49 -15.58 -4.42
CA GLU A 118 25.04 -14.77 -5.55
C GLU A 118 25.64 -13.36 -5.48
N LEU A 119 25.91 -12.77 -6.65
CA LEU A 119 26.34 -11.38 -6.77
C LEU A 119 25.14 -10.54 -7.20
N ILE A 120 24.84 -9.51 -6.42
CA ILE A 120 23.82 -8.50 -6.68
C ILE A 120 24.56 -7.18 -6.92
N ASP A 121 24.85 -6.89 -8.19
CA ASP A 121 25.55 -5.67 -8.61
C ASP A 121 24.59 -4.50 -8.91
N ASN A 122 23.29 -4.78 -8.96
CA ASN A 122 22.23 -3.78 -9.12
C ASN A 122 21.03 -4.13 -8.24
N TRP A 123 20.62 -3.20 -7.39
CA TRP A 123 19.47 -3.35 -6.49
C TRP A 123 18.15 -3.65 -7.23
N ASN A 124 17.96 -3.14 -8.46
CA ASN A 124 16.76 -3.42 -9.25
C ASN A 124 16.66 -4.87 -9.72
N SER A 125 17.78 -5.60 -9.74
CA SER A 125 17.82 -7.03 -10.11
C SER A 125 17.69 -7.97 -8.92
N ALA A 126 17.66 -7.43 -7.70
CA ALA A 126 17.63 -8.22 -6.48
C ALA A 126 16.27 -8.88 -6.30
N THR A 127 16.27 -10.17 -5.92
CA THR A 127 15.05 -10.87 -5.54
C THR A 127 14.87 -10.85 -4.04
N SER A 128 13.65 -10.60 -3.56
CA SER A 128 13.37 -10.64 -2.12
C SER A 128 13.60 -12.02 -1.53
N ILE A 129 14.12 -12.06 -0.30
CA ILE A 129 14.41 -13.30 0.44
C ILE A 129 13.13 -14.08 0.78
N THR A 130 12.05 -13.39 1.15
CA THR A 130 10.84 -14.01 1.75
C THR A 130 9.56 -13.84 0.94
N SER A 131 9.63 -13.14 -0.20
CA SER A 131 8.46 -12.77 -0.99
C SER A 131 8.74 -12.77 -2.50
N LYS A 132 9.68 -13.61 -2.94
CA LYS A 132 10.08 -13.67 -4.35
C LYS A 132 8.89 -13.98 -5.26
N SER A 133 8.10 -15.00 -4.92
CA SER A 133 7.08 -15.49 -5.85
C SER A 133 5.91 -14.51 -6.03
N VAL A 134 5.45 -13.85 -4.96
CA VAL A 134 4.39 -12.83 -5.02
C VAL A 134 4.85 -11.54 -5.73
N ASN A 135 6.15 -11.21 -5.68
CA ASN A 135 6.69 -10.07 -6.42
C ASN A 135 6.84 -10.35 -7.92
N VAL A 136 7.17 -11.60 -8.32
CA VAL A 136 7.36 -11.98 -9.73
C VAL A 136 6.04 -12.25 -10.44
N ALA A 137 5.04 -12.83 -9.76
CA ALA A 137 3.74 -13.19 -10.35
C ALA A 137 2.89 -11.98 -10.75
N ALA A 138 3.35 -10.76 -10.46
CA ALA A 138 2.56 -9.55 -10.45
C ALA A 138 2.43 -8.87 -11.85
N GLY A 139 3.08 -9.38 -12.90
CA GLY A 139 2.92 -8.83 -14.26
C GLY A 139 3.39 -7.37 -14.41
N SER A 140 3.07 -6.73 -15.55
CA SER A 140 3.64 -5.40 -15.90
C SER A 140 3.13 -4.24 -15.04
N ILE A 141 1.88 -4.32 -14.57
CA ILE A 141 1.24 -3.29 -13.73
C ILE A 141 1.91 -3.21 -12.35
N PHE A 142 2.44 -4.33 -11.86
CA PHE A 142 3.08 -4.42 -10.54
C PHE A 142 4.61 -4.45 -10.65
N SER A 143 5.19 -3.78 -11.65
CA SER A 143 6.63 -3.78 -11.95
C SER A 143 7.53 -3.24 -10.84
N ILE A 144 6.97 -2.55 -9.84
CA ILE A 144 7.69 -2.00 -8.67
C ILE A 144 7.45 -2.80 -7.37
N SER A 145 7.02 -4.05 -7.50
CA SER A 145 6.78 -4.94 -6.36
C SER A 145 8.05 -5.10 -5.52
N GLY A 146 7.94 -4.91 -4.21
CA GLY A 146 9.01 -4.98 -3.23
C GLY A 146 9.96 -3.79 -3.20
N HIS A 147 9.81 -2.78 -4.06
CA HIS A 147 10.74 -1.64 -4.16
C HIS A 147 10.72 -0.71 -2.93
N TYR A 148 9.71 -0.84 -2.06
CA TYR A 148 9.58 -0.10 -0.78
C TYR A 148 9.71 -1.00 0.45
N SER A 149 10.23 -2.21 0.26
CA SER A 149 10.56 -3.09 1.38
C SER A 149 11.85 -2.62 2.05
N SER A 150 11.96 -2.86 3.36
CA SER A 150 13.18 -2.55 4.11
C SER A 150 14.42 -3.21 3.53
N GLU A 151 14.28 -4.43 2.99
CA GLU A 151 15.35 -5.14 2.29
C GLU A 151 15.83 -4.36 1.04
N HIS A 152 14.89 -3.87 0.23
CA HIS A 152 15.23 -3.12 -0.99
C HIS A 152 15.81 -1.74 -0.68
N GLU A 153 15.26 -1.03 0.30
CA GLU A 153 15.77 0.28 0.73
C GLU A 153 17.20 0.18 1.31
N GLU A 154 17.47 -0.84 2.13
CA GLU A 154 18.82 -1.14 2.66
C GLU A 154 19.80 -1.40 1.50
N LEU A 155 19.42 -2.27 0.57
CA LEU A 155 20.26 -2.62 -0.57
C LEU A 155 20.55 -1.40 -1.45
N LYS A 156 19.51 -0.65 -1.83
CA LYS A 156 19.62 0.52 -2.73
C LYS A 156 20.47 1.63 -2.10
N SER A 157 20.22 1.96 -0.84
CA SER A 157 20.97 3.00 -0.12
C SER A 157 22.46 2.64 -0.04
N LYS A 158 22.79 1.42 0.40
CA LYS A 158 24.18 0.95 0.50
C LYS A 158 24.89 0.97 -0.84
N GLN A 159 24.29 0.41 -1.89
CA GLN A 159 24.93 0.34 -3.21
C GLN A 159 25.21 1.74 -3.79
N ILE A 160 24.30 2.70 -3.60
CA ILE A 160 24.47 4.06 -4.14
C ILE A 160 25.40 4.93 -3.29
N GLU A 161 25.29 4.88 -1.96
CA GLU A 161 26.05 5.75 -1.05
C GLU A 161 27.50 5.30 -0.90
N GLU A 162 27.73 3.99 -0.79
CA GLU A 162 29.06 3.42 -0.54
C GLU A 162 29.75 2.92 -1.82
N ASN A 163 29.05 2.94 -2.97
CA ASN A 163 29.52 2.38 -4.23
C ASN A 163 30.04 0.93 -4.05
N VAL A 164 29.13 0.08 -3.55
CA VAL A 164 29.37 -1.33 -3.22
C VAL A 164 28.43 -2.23 -4.05
N ALA A 165 28.82 -3.48 -4.24
CA ALA A 165 27.92 -4.55 -4.64
C ALA A 165 27.64 -5.47 -3.46
N THR A 166 26.57 -6.24 -3.53
CA THR A 166 26.16 -7.15 -2.46
C THR A 166 26.42 -8.59 -2.87
N ILE A 167 27.03 -9.37 -1.99
CA ILE A 167 27.20 -10.81 -2.14
C ILE A 167 26.34 -11.49 -1.09
N ARG A 168 25.38 -12.30 -1.55
CA ARG A 168 24.43 -12.98 -0.68
C ARG A 168 24.69 -14.48 -0.65
N VAL A 169 24.78 -15.04 0.56
CA VAL A 169 24.82 -16.48 0.80
C VAL A 169 23.61 -16.85 1.63
N GLN A 170 22.88 -17.89 1.22
CA GLN A 170 21.67 -18.30 1.89
C GLN A 170 21.56 -19.81 2.09
N LEU A 171 21.00 -20.19 3.23
CA LEU A 171 20.70 -21.55 3.60
C LEU A 171 19.22 -21.64 3.97
N ARG A 172 18.44 -22.43 3.23
CA ARG A 172 16.98 -22.43 3.34
C ARG A 172 16.46 -23.83 3.68
N TYR A 173 15.56 -23.88 4.67
CA TYR A 173 14.91 -25.10 5.16
C TYR A 173 13.39 -24.96 5.06
N PRO A 174 12.81 -25.12 3.84
CA PRO A 174 11.36 -25.21 3.69
C PRO A 174 10.84 -26.52 4.30
N ARG A 175 9.66 -26.47 4.93
CA ARG A 175 9.04 -27.61 5.62
C ARG A 175 7.62 -27.90 5.18
N TYR A 176 6.82 -26.86 4.96
CA TYR A 176 5.46 -27.02 4.47
C TYR A 176 5.15 -25.95 3.42
N GLU A 177 4.28 -26.28 2.49
CA GLU A 177 3.56 -25.30 1.69
C GLU A 177 2.10 -25.31 2.16
N ALA A 178 1.61 -24.23 2.73
CA ALA A 178 0.21 -24.11 3.13
C ALA A 178 -0.57 -23.33 2.08
N LYS A 179 -1.73 -23.86 1.70
CA LYS A 179 -2.57 -23.35 0.62
C LYS A 179 -3.99 -23.15 1.10
N LEU A 180 -4.63 -22.09 0.62
CA LEU A 180 -6.07 -21.90 0.76
C LEU A 180 -6.83 -22.89 -0.13
N GLN A 181 -7.95 -23.36 0.37
CA GLN A 181 -8.96 -24.00 -0.46
C GLN A 181 -9.63 -22.95 -1.37
N PRO A 182 -10.04 -23.35 -2.58
CA PRO A 182 -10.87 -22.51 -3.44
C PRO A 182 -12.13 -22.05 -2.71
N ASP A 183 -12.65 -20.88 -3.10
CA ASP A 183 -13.90 -20.31 -2.60
C ASP A 183 -14.01 -20.17 -1.07
N SER A 184 -12.87 -19.95 -0.41
CA SER A 184 -12.80 -19.69 1.03
C SER A 184 -13.60 -18.46 1.44
N GLU A 185 -14.32 -18.55 2.56
CA GLU A 185 -15.16 -17.46 3.06
C GLU A 185 -14.34 -16.24 3.49
N PHE A 186 -14.87 -15.05 3.23
CA PHE A 186 -14.24 -13.80 3.66
C PHE A 186 -14.30 -13.60 5.17
N SER A 187 -13.32 -12.85 5.68
CA SER A 187 -13.41 -12.30 7.03
C SER A 187 -14.60 -11.32 7.11
N PRO A 188 -15.29 -11.26 8.26
CA PRO A 188 -16.39 -10.32 8.48
C PRO A 188 -16.04 -8.87 8.13
N GLN A 189 -14.82 -8.44 8.50
CA GLN A 189 -14.35 -7.08 8.30
C GLN A 189 -14.12 -6.78 6.82
N PHE A 190 -13.48 -7.70 6.08
CA PHE A 190 -13.26 -7.53 4.66
C PHE A 190 -14.57 -7.51 3.88
N LYS A 191 -15.47 -8.47 4.17
CA LYS A 191 -16.79 -8.57 3.55
C LYS A 191 -17.61 -7.30 3.78
N SER A 192 -17.65 -6.80 5.02
CA SER A 192 -18.37 -5.56 5.37
C SER A 192 -17.88 -4.35 4.58
N ARG A 193 -16.55 -4.21 4.38
CA ARG A 193 -15.96 -3.13 3.58
C ARG A 193 -16.37 -3.21 2.11
N LEU A 194 -16.31 -4.40 1.51
CA LEU A 194 -16.74 -4.62 0.13
C LEU A 194 -18.22 -4.25 -0.06
N LEU A 195 -19.08 -4.69 0.86
CA LEU A 195 -20.51 -4.38 0.80
C LEU A 195 -20.78 -2.88 0.99
N SER A 196 -20.03 -2.20 1.85
CA SER A 196 -20.14 -0.75 2.00
C SER A 196 -19.81 -0.01 0.70
N ILE A 197 -18.78 -0.44 -0.03
CA ILE A 197 -18.44 0.15 -1.34
C ILE A 197 -19.55 -0.14 -2.36
N ALA A 198 -20.09 -1.37 -2.37
CA ALA A 198 -21.20 -1.74 -3.25
C ALA A 198 -22.42 -0.85 -3.06
N VAL A 199 -22.79 -0.54 -1.81
CA VAL A 199 -23.89 0.40 -1.51
C VAL A 199 -23.62 1.79 -2.10
N MET A 200 -22.40 2.29 -2.01
CA MET A 200 -22.04 3.60 -2.61
C MET A 200 -22.14 3.58 -4.13
N ILE A 201 -21.84 2.45 -4.77
CA ILE A 201 -22.00 2.27 -6.21
C ILE A 201 -23.49 2.30 -6.59
N GLU A 202 -24.34 1.57 -5.86
CA GLU A 202 -25.80 1.55 -6.10
C GLU A 202 -26.44 2.93 -5.91
N LEU A 203 -25.98 3.70 -4.93
CA LEU A 203 -26.41 5.07 -4.68
C LEU A 203 -25.85 6.09 -5.70
N ASN A 204 -25.11 5.65 -6.71
CA ASN A 204 -24.41 6.49 -7.68
C ASN A 204 -23.44 7.50 -7.03
N GLN A 205 -22.90 7.15 -5.85
CA GLN A 205 -21.92 7.94 -5.11
C GLN A 205 -20.50 7.52 -5.49
N THR A 206 -20.16 7.68 -6.76
CA THR A 206 -18.89 7.19 -7.35
C THR A 206 -17.64 7.67 -6.61
N ARG A 207 -17.59 8.96 -6.22
CA ARG A 207 -16.46 9.51 -5.46
C ARG A 207 -16.31 8.89 -4.07
N GLN A 208 -17.44 8.59 -3.40
CA GLN A 208 -17.39 7.94 -2.09
C GLN A 208 -16.95 6.48 -2.22
N ALA A 209 -17.43 5.78 -3.25
CA ALA A 209 -16.99 4.42 -3.57
C ALA A 209 -15.47 4.36 -3.84
N GLU A 210 -14.93 5.30 -4.63
CA GLU A 210 -13.49 5.40 -4.90
C GLU A 210 -12.68 5.68 -3.61
N TYR A 211 -13.15 6.60 -2.75
CA TYR A 211 -12.51 6.89 -1.48
C TYR A 211 -12.48 5.67 -0.55
N GLU A 212 -13.60 4.96 -0.38
CA GLU A 212 -13.68 3.77 0.48
C GLU A 212 -12.86 2.59 -0.09
N ALA A 213 -12.79 2.44 -1.41
CA ALA A 213 -11.95 1.43 -2.04
C ALA A 213 -10.45 1.70 -1.87
N GLN A 214 -10.03 2.97 -1.86
CA GLN A 214 -8.65 3.32 -1.48
C GLN A 214 -8.35 2.97 -0.02
N LEU A 215 -9.31 3.14 0.91
CA LEU A 215 -9.17 2.69 2.29
C LEU A 215 -9.08 1.16 2.40
N LEU A 216 -9.84 0.42 1.59
CA LEU A 216 -9.73 -1.04 1.51
C LEU A 216 -8.30 -1.46 1.15
N VAL A 217 -7.70 -0.85 0.12
CA VAL A 217 -6.31 -1.13 -0.30
C VAL A 217 -5.32 -0.76 0.80
N ARG A 218 -5.54 0.35 1.51
CA ARG A 218 -4.69 0.75 2.64
C ARG A 218 -4.69 -0.29 3.77
N ASP A 219 -5.85 -0.84 4.10
CA ASP A 219 -6.06 -1.68 5.28
C ASP A 219 -5.81 -3.17 5.02
N PHE A 220 -6.11 -3.66 3.80
CA PHE A 220 -5.96 -5.06 3.40
C PHE A 220 -4.83 -5.30 2.37
N GLY A 221 -4.15 -4.24 1.93
CA GLY A 221 -3.06 -4.33 0.96
C GLY A 221 -3.57 -4.41 -0.48
N THR A 222 -2.76 -5.02 -1.33
CA THR A 222 -3.02 -5.10 -2.80
C THR A 222 -3.31 -6.51 -3.26
N HIS A 223 -2.82 -7.50 -2.51
CA HIS A 223 -2.94 -8.91 -2.81
C HIS A 223 -3.52 -9.66 -1.60
N VAL A 224 -4.02 -10.87 -1.84
CA VAL A 224 -4.29 -11.87 -0.81
C VAL A 224 -3.30 -13.01 -0.96
N LEU A 225 -2.71 -13.48 0.14
CA LEU A 225 -1.80 -14.62 0.08
C LEU A 225 -2.59 -15.92 -0.13
N SER A 226 -2.44 -16.55 -1.28
CA SER A 226 -3.09 -17.81 -1.62
C SER A 226 -2.30 -19.03 -1.17
N SER A 227 -0.96 -18.91 -1.13
CA SER A 227 -0.09 -19.89 -0.51
C SER A 227 1.12 -19.26 0.18
N VAL A 228 1.63 -19.97 1.18
CA VAL A 228 2.80 -19.59 1.96
C VAL A 228 3.69 -20.80 2.18
N THR A 229 4.98 -20.65 1.90
CA THR A 229 5.99 -21.68 2.20
C THR A 229 6.50 -21.44 3.61
N ALA A 230 6.25 -22.36 4.53
CA ALA A 230 6.73 -22.32 5.90
C ALA A 230 8.10 -22.98 6.01
N GLY A 231 9.01 -22.36 6.77
CA GLY A 231 10.36 -22.88 6.97
C GLY A 231 11.23 -21.95 7.80
N ALA A 232 12.54 -22.08 7.63
CA ALA A 232 13.52 -21.16 8.19
C ALA A 232 14.66 -20.91 7.21
N ALA A 233 15.39 -19.81 7.38
CA ALA A 233 16.63 -19.55 6.63
C ALA A 233 17.67 -18.77 7.41
N LEU A 234 18.92 -19.00 7.04
CA LEU A 234 20.06 -18.16 7.42
C LEU A 234 20.57 -17.47 6.16
N VAL A 235 20.71 -16.15 6.21
CA VAL A 235 21.15 -15.33 5.08
C VAL A 235 22.27 -14.42 5.53
N LYS A 236 23.37 -14.40 4.78
CA LYS A 236 24.48 -13.45 5.00
C LYS A 236 24.62 -12.57 3.78
N ASP A 237 24.57 -11.26 4.01
CA ASP A 237 24.82 -10.23 3.00
C ASP A 237 26.15 -9.54 3.31
N ASP A 238 27.13 -9.68 2.42
CA ASP A 238 28.42 -8.99 2.48
C ASP A 238 28.43 -7.89 1.41
N TYR A 239 28.77 -6.66 1.80
CA TYR A 239 28.86 -5.51 0.90
C TYR A 239 30.33 -5.26 0.54
N VAL A 240 30.63 -5.23 -0.76
CA VAL A 240 32.00 -5.24 -1.29
C VAL A 240 32.20 -4.08 -2.25
N ARG A 241 33.30 -3.34 -2.11
CA ARG A 241 33.55 -2.13 -2.92
C ARG A 241 33.66 -2.44 -4.42
N THR A 242 32.99 -1.65 -5.25
CA THR A 242 32.97 -1.85 -6.71
C THR A 242 34.29 -1.45 -7.41
N ASP A 243 35.09 -0.57 -6.83
CA ASP A 243 36.41 -0.19 -7.36
C ASP A 243 37.44 -1.33 -7.25
N LYS A 244 37.24 -2.24 -6.31
CA LYS A 244 37.95 -3.52 -6.22
C LYS A 244 37.31 -4.62 -7.07
N MET A 245 36.29 -4.26 -7.86
CA MET A 245 35.47 -5.20 -8.64
C MET A 245 35.93 -5.39 -10.09
N SER A 246 36.84 -4.55 -10.60
CA SER A 246 37.55 -4.80 -11.87
C SER A 246 38.39 -6.09 -11.79
N SER A 247 39.07 -6.33 -10.66
CA SER A 247 39.70 -7.63 -10.32
C SER A 247 38.69 -8.75 -10.06
N PHE A 248 37.43 -8.42 -9.78
CA PHE A 248 36.37 -9.37 -9.44
C PHE A 248 35.67 -9.95 -10.67
N ARG A 249 35.70 -9.29 -11.84
CA ARG A 249 35.19 -9.93 -13.08
C ARG A 249 36.09 -11.09 -13.53
N GLU A 250 37.40 -10.98 -13.34
CA GLU A 250 38.37 -12.04 -13.64
C GLU A 250 38.42 -13.13 -12.56
N SER A 251 38.06 -12.79 -11.31
CA SER A 251 38.07 -13.73 -10.17
C SER A 251 36.72 -13.92 -9.45
N LYS A 252 35.60 -13.67 -10.15
CA LYS A 252 34.22 -13.71 -9.61
C LYS A 252 33.96 -14.99 -8.84
N THR A 253 34.31 -16.12 -9.43
CA THR A 253 34.15 -17.45 -8.86
C THR A 253 34.93 -17.61 -7.55
N ALA A 254 36.13 -17.03 -7.46
CA ALA A 254 36.95 -17.11 -6.25
C ALA A 254 36.35 -16.29 -5.10
N TYR A 255 35.83 -15.09 -5.39
CA TYR A 255 35.16 -14.27 -4.38
C TYR A 255 33.83 -14.86 -3.91
N LEU A 256 33.01 -15.40 -4.81
CA LEU A 256 31.78 -16.10 -4.41
C LEU A 256 32.10 -17.35 -3.58
N ALA A 257 33.16 -18.09 -3.92
CA ALA A 257 33.63 -19.22 -3.11
C ALA A 257 34.16 -18.78 -1.74
N ALA A 258 34.87 -17.65 -1.66
CA ALA A 258 35.37 -17.08 -0.40
C ALA A 258 34.22 -16.60 0.50
N ALA A 259 33.19 -15.97 -0.07
CA ALA A 259 31.98 -15.56 0.64
C ALA A 259 31.24 -16.78 1.20
N SER A 260 31.01 -17.80 0.37
CA SER A 260 30.42 -19.08 0.79
C SER A 260 31.20 -19.74 1.92
N ALA A 261 32.53 -19.81 1.81
CA ALA A 261 33.35 -20.41 2.85
C ALA A 261 33.37 -19.57 4.14
N SER A 262 33.40 -18.23 4.03
CA SER A 262 33.23 -17.33 5.18
C SER A 262 31.93 -17.63 5.93
N PHE A 263 30.82 -17.80 5.19
CA PHE A 263 29.54 -18.18 5.77
C PHE A 263 29.59 -19.54 6.47
N PHE A 264 30.05 -20.61 5.81
CA PHE A 264 30.09 -21.95 6.43
C PHE A 264 31.08 -22.06 7.61
N ASN A 265 32.17 -21.29 7.58
CA ASN A 265 33.10 -21.19 8.71
C ASN A 265 32.43 -20.61 9.96
N GLN A 266 31.48 -19.69 9.81
CA GLN A 266 30.70 -19.15 10.94
C GLN A 266 29.94 -20.25 11.70
N PHE A 267 29.56 -21.33 11.01
CA PHE A 267 28.84 -22.46 11.59
C PHE A 267 29.74 -23.64 11.96
N LYS A 268 31.07 -23.44 11.99
CA LYS A 268 32.09 -24.46 12.33
C LYS A 268 32.04 -25.67 11.38
N LEU A 269 31.56 -25.49 10.15
CA LEU A 269 31.51 -26.53 9.09
C LEU A 269 32.79 -26.52 8.26
N THR A 270 33.93 -26.71 8.92
CA THR A 270 35.26 -26.60 8.29
C THR A 270 35.64 -27.80 7.41
N SER A 271 34.94 -28.94 7.50
CA SER A 271 35.38 -30.21 6.89
C SER A 271 34.84 -30.53 5.49
N SER A 272 33.92 -29.74 4.92
CA SER A 272 33.22 -30.12 3.67
C SER A 272 33.47 -29.20 2.46
N TYR A 273 34.20 -28.10 2.66
CA TYR A 273 34.61 -27.18 1.60
C TYR A 273 36.12 -27.34 1.38
N ASN A 274 36.54 -28.34 0.60
CA ASN A 274 37.89 -28.37 0.01
C ASN A 274 37.97 -27.18 -0.94
N SER A 275 38.35 -26.03 -0.42
CA SER A 275 38.39 -24.79 -1.17
C SER A 275 39.54 -24.80 -2.16
N SER A 276 39.21 -24.76 -3.44
CA SER A 276 40.11 -24.43 -4.55
C SER A 276 40.57 -22.96 -4.57
N TYR A 277 40.50 -22.23 -3.44
CA TYR A 277 40.88 -20.81 -3.32
C TYR A 277 42.05 -20.63 -2.34
N THR A 278 42.92 -19.65 -2.62
CA THR A 278 44.17 -19.38 -1.91
C THR A 278 43.98 -18.46 -0.70
N ASP A 279 44.87 -18.50 0.29
CA ASP A 279 44.87 -17.59 1.44
C ASP A 279 44.90 -16.11 1.01
N GLN A 280 45.60 -15.82 -0.09
CA GLN A 280 45.66 -14.48 -0.69
C GLN A 280 44.29 -13.99 -1.18
N GLN A 281 43.44 -14.89 -1.72
CA GLN A 281 42.08 -14.55 -2.14
C GLN A 281 41.16 -14.29 -0.95
N LYS A 282 41.33 -15.03 0.15
CA LYS A 282 40.58 -14.81 1.40
C LYS A 282 40.90 -13.44 2.02
N GLU A 283 42.18 -13.09 2.06
CA GLU A 283 42.63 -11.78 2.57
C GLU A 283 42.13 -10.64 1.66
N SER A 284 42.19 -10.84 0.34
CA SER A 284 41.69 -9.88 -0.65
C SER A 284 40.17 -9.66 -0.53
N TYR A 285 39.40 -10.73 -0.28
CA TYR A 285 37.97 -10.65 -0.01
C TYR A 285 37.68 -9.87 1.28
N SER A 286 38.30 -10.26 2.39
CA SER A 286 38.09 -9.60 3.67
C SER A 286 38.46 -8.11 3.64
N LYS A 287 39.46 -7.71 2.85
CA LYS A 287 39.85 -6.30 2.66
C LYS A 287 38.89 -5.52 1.77
N ALA A 288 38.14 -6.21 0.90
CA ALA A 288 37.19 -5.58 -0.01
C ALA A 288 35.79 -5.44 0.61
N THR A 289 35.44 -6.28 1.59
CA THR A 289 34.19 -6.19 2.35
C THR A 289 34.17 -4.95 3.26
N THR A 290 33.17 -4.09 3.09
CA THR A 290 32.96 -2.89 3.93
C THR A 290 31.99 -3.16 5.08
N TYR A 291 30.99 -3.99 4.84
CA TYR A 291 29.93 -4.30 5.80
C TYR A 291 29.46 -5.75 5.60
N SER A 292 29.04 -6.40 6.68
CA SER A 292 28.60 -7.80 6.68
C SER A 292 27.47 -7.94 7.68
N ILE A 293 26.36 -8.54 7.26
CA ILE A 293 25.20 -8.81 8.12
C ILE A 293 24.73 -10.25 7.98
N LEU A 294 24.48 -10.91 9.12
CA LEU A 294 23.89 -12.24 9.19
C LEU A 294 22.47 -12.13 9.74
N LYS A 295 21.49 -12.63 8.99
CA LYS A 295 20.06 -12.60 9.27
C LYS A 295 19.55 -14.03 9.44
N SER A 296 18.81 -14.31 10.52
CA SER A 296 18.09 -15.57 10.73
C SER A 296 16.59 -15.31 10.61
N TYR A 297 15.92 -16.09 9.77
CA TYR A 297 14.48 -16.08 9.57
C TYR A 297 13.92 -17.39 10.11
N GLY A 298 13.11 -17.33 11.17
CA GLY A 298 12.65 -18.52 11.88
C GLY A 298 13.79 -19.30 12.53
N GLY A 299 13.44 -20.50 13.02
CA GLY A 299 14.33 -21.29 13.86
C GLY A 299 14.60 -20.66 15.23
N PRO A 300 15.50 -21.24 16.03
CA PRO A 300 15.91 -20.65 17.29
C PRO A 300 16.71 -19.35 17.03
N LEU A 301 16.68 -18.42 18.00
CA LEU A 301 17.49 -17.21 17.95
C LEU A 301 18.97 -17.58 17.81
N PHE A 302 19.63 -17.00 16.81
CA PHE A 302 20.99 -17.37 16.48
C PHE A 302 22.01 -16.72 17.43
N ASP A 303 22.80 -17.56 18.11
CA ASP A 303 23.91 -17.14 18.96
C ASP A 303 25.25 -17.42 18.26
N LEU A 304 26.03 -16.36 18.02
CA LEU A 304 27.30 -16.41 17.31
C LEU A 304 28.38 -17.23 18.03
N GLU A 305 28.32 -17.37 19.36
CA GLU A 305 29.38 -18.02 20.14
C GLU A 305 29.13 -19.53 20.27
N SER A 306 27.89 -19.91 20.57
CA SER A 306 27.52 -21.27 20.96
C SER A 306 26.84 -22.08 19.85
N MET A 307 26.16 -21.43 18.89
CA MET A 307 25.31 -22.13 17.94
C MET A 307 26.10 -22.69 16.74
N ASN A 308 25.87 -23.95 16.42
CA ASN A 308 26.33 -24.58 15.18
C ASN A 308 25.12 -24.90 14.28
N LEU A 309 25.38 -25.24 13.01
CA LEU A 309 24.29 -25.47 12.06
C LEU A 309 23.37 -26.62 12.50
N SER A 310 23.92 -27.71 13.03
CA SER A 310 23.12 -28.86 13.49
C SER A 310 22.16 -28.46 14.61
N ALA A 311 22.65 -27.70 15.60
CA ALA A 311 21.82 -27.21 16.71
C ALA A 311 20.71 -26.28 16.23
N TRP A 312 21.03 -25.38 15.29
CA TRP A 312 20.02 -24.49 14.69
C TRP A 312 18.94 -25.30 13.94
N THR A 313 19.34 -26.29 13.13
CA THR A 313 18.38 -27.13 12.38
C THR A 313 17.41 -27.93 13.26
N GLN A 314 17.84 -28.34 14.45
CA GLN A 314 16.96 -29.06 15.40
C GLN A 314 15.84 -28.19 15.96
N GLY A 315 16.00 -26.86 15.97
CA GLY A 315 14.99 -25.92 16.46
C GLY A 315 14.06 -25.36 15.37
N VAL A 316 14.33 -25.65 14.09
CA VAL A 316 13.55 -25.13 12.95
C VAL A 316 12.09 -25.58 13.00
N ASP A 317 11.86 -26.86 13.28
CA ASP A 317 10.52 -27.45 13.28
C ASP A 317 9.57 -26.85 14.33
N LYS A 318 10.08 -26.06 15.28
CA LYS A 318 9.27 -25.40 16.31
C LYS A 318 8.99 -23.93 16.05
N ASN A 319 9.70 -23.30 15.11
CA ASN A 319 9.67 -21.85 14.89
C ASN A 319 9.68 -21.59 13.38
N LEU A 320 8.55 -21.84 12.73
CA LEU A 320 8.44 -21.78 11.28
C LEU A 320 7.94 -20.39 10.88
N VAL A 321 8.59 -19.79 9.90
CA VAL A 321 8.17 -18.49 9.36
C VAL A 321 7.84 -18.60 7.88
N PRO A 322 7.06 -17.66 7.32
CA PRO A 322 6.82 -17.63 5.89
C PRO A 322 8.11 -17.25 5.13
N MET A 323 8.66 -18.24 4.43
CA MET A 323 9.89 -18.19 3.64
C MET A 323 9.67 -17.79 2.19
N ASP A 324 8.49 -18.03 1.65
CA ASP A 324 8.05 -17.50 0.35
C ASP A 324 6.53 -17.40 0.35
N ARG A 325 6.00 -16.56 -0.52
CA ARG A 325 4.59 -16.20 -0.58
C ARG A 325 4.13 -16.19 -2.02
N THR A 326 2.92 -16.69 -2.27
CA THR A 326 2.19 -16.46 -3.53
C THR A 326 0.86 -15.83 -3.21
N GLY A 327 0.34 -15.03 -4.13
CA GLY A 327 -0.93 -14.36 -3.92
C GLY A 327 -1.47 -13.76 -5.18
N ASP A 328 -2.77 -13.47 -5.14
CA ASP A 328 -3.52 -12.86 -6.23
C ASP A 328 -3.94 -11.44 -5.83
N PRO A 329 -4.11 -10.52 -6.78
CA PRO A 329 -4.62 -9.19 -6.49
C PRO A 329 -5.99 -9.23 -5.80
N LEU A 330 -6.27 -8.33 -4.86
CA LEU A 330 -7.51 -8.37 -4.07
C LEU A 330 -8.79 -8.34 -4.92
N ASN A 331 -8.78 -7.64 -6.07
CA ASN A 331 -9.92 -7.59 -6.97
C ASN A 331 -10.29 -8.96 -7.55
N TYR A 332 -9.37 -9.95 -7.57
CA TYR A 332 -9.66 -11.32 -8.04
C TYR A 332 -10.62 -12.08 -7.13
N LEU A 333 -10.77 -11.64 -5.88
CA LEU A 333 -11.74 -12.19 -4.94
C LEU A 333 -13.14 -11.61 -5.14
N VAL A 334 -13.28 -10.45 -5.81
CA VAL A 334 -14.58 -9.79 -6.02
C VAL A 334 -15.34 -10.53 -7.12
N LYS A 335 -16.10 -11.55 -6.71
CA LYS A 335 -16.81 -12.45 -7.62
C LYS A 335 -18.22 -12.76 -7.10
N PRO A 336 -19.21 -13.01 -7.98
CA PRO A 336 -20.59 -13.29 -7.58
C PRO A 336 -20.73 -14.50 -6.64
N GLN A 337 -19.85 -15.50 -6.77
CA GLN A 337 -19.84 -16.70 -5.93
C GLN A 337 -19.51 -16.40 -4.46
N LEU A 338 -18.65 -15.41 -4.21
CA LEU A 338 -18.20 -15.02 -2.88
C LEU A 338 -19.03 -13.85 -2.29
N LEU A 339 -19.81 -13.17 -3.13
CA LEU A 339 -20.72 -12.09 -2.77
C LEU A 339 -22.14 -12.37 -3.30
N PRO A 340 -22.76 -13.52 -2.92
CA PRO A 340 -24.06 -13.92 -3.46
C PRO A 340 -25.20 -12.96 -3.08
N GLU A 341 -25.01 -12.13 -2.06
CA GLU A 341 -25.96 -11.09 -1.67
C GLU A 341 -26.02 -9.88 -2.62
N LEU A 342 -25.08 -9.75 -3.56
CA LEU A 342 -25.02 -8.63 -4.51
C LEU A 342 -25.47 -9.04 -5.93
N PRO A 343 -26.13 -8.14 -6.68
CA PRO A 343 -26.37 -8.34 -8.12
C PRO A 343 -25.06 -8.43 -8.91
N TYR A 344 -25.07 -9.21 -10.00
CA TYR A 344 -23.91 -9.37 -10.89
C TYR A 344 -23.34 -8.04 -11.41
N SER A 345 -24.20 -7.08 -11.77
CA SER A 345 -23.79 -5.75 -12.24
C SER A 345 -23.02 -4.97 -11.17
N THR A 346 -23.45 -5.07 -9.92
CA THR A 346 -22.84 -4.41 -8.77
C THR A 346 -21.47 -5.01 -8.46
N VAL A 347 -21.34 -6.34 -8.54
CA VAL A 347 -20.07 -7.04 -8.33
C VAL A 347 -19.05 -6.66 -9.40
N ASP A 348 -19.45 -6.58 -10.67
CA ASP A 348 -18.56 -6.14 -11.77
C ASP A 348 -18.10 -4.69 -11.59
N ALA A 349 -18.99 -3.79 -11.19
CA ALA A 349 -18.62 -2.41 -10.87
C ALA A 349 -17.68 -2.33 -9.65
N LEU A 350 -17.93 -3.13 -8.61
CA LEU A 350 -17.10 -3.20 -7.41
C LEU A 350 -15.68 -3.70 -7.74
N GLU A 351 -15.54 -4.75 -8.56
CA GLU A 351 -14.25 -5.26 -9.02
C GLU A 351 -13.42 -4.15 -9.67
N LYS A 352 -14.04 -3.40 -10.60
CA LYS A 352 -13.38 -2.31 -11.32
C LYS A 352 -12.91 -1.19 -10.39
N VAL A 353 -13.73 -0.81 -9.41
CA VAL A 353 -13.38 0.23 -8.44
C VAL A 353 -12.22 -0.21 -7.55
N VAL A 354 -12.22 -1.47 -7.08
CA VAL A 354 -11.11 -2.03 -6.30
C VAL A 354 -9.85 -2.13 -7.15
N ARG A 355 -9.94 -2.66 -8.37
CA ARG A 355 -8.81 -2.78 -9.31
C ARG A 355 -8.17 -1.42 -9.58
N ARG A 356 -8.98 -0.41 -9.92
CA ARG A 356 -8.49 0.95 -10.18
C ARG A 356 -7.80 1.56 -8.95
N SER A 357 -8.29 1.26 -7.75
CA SER A 357 -7.68 1.73 -6.50
C SER A 357 -6.32 1.08 -6.25
N ILE A 358 -6.16 -0.20 -6.59
CA ILE A 358 -4.87 -0.90 -6.55
C ILE A 358 -3.91 -0.28 -7.59
N GLU A 359 -4.33 -0.15 -8.85
CA GLU A 359 -3.53 0.45 -9.92
C GLU A 359 -3.06 1.87 -9.55
N MET A 360 -3.95 2.67 -8.97
CA MET A 360 -3.62 4.01 -8.49
C MET A 360 -2.54 3.98 -7.42
N TYR A 361 -2.57 3.04 -6.47
CA TYR A 361 -1.52 2.92 -5.46
C TYR A 361 -0.14 2.64 -6.06
N TYR A 362 -0.05 1.82 -7.11
CA TYR A 362 1.20 1.59 -7.83
C TYR A 362 1.64 2.82 -8.63
N GLU A 363 0.73 3.46 -9.35
CA GLU A 363 1.05 4.65 -10.15
C GLU A 363 1.55 5.80 -9.27
N MET A 364 0.91 6.04 -8.12
CA MET A 364 1.33 7.09 -7.17
C MET A 364 2.70 6.83 -6.54
N ASN A 365 3.21 5.60 -6.61
CA ASN A 365 4.52 5.19 -6.11
C ASN A 365 5.49 4.79 -7.22
N THR A 366 5.15 5.08 -8.48
CA THR A 366 6.05 4.84 -9.62
C THR A 366 6.83 6.11 -9.92
N TYR A 367 8.15 6.05 -9.71
CA TYR A 367 9.08 7.12 -10.03
C TYR A 367 9.94 6.66 -11.19
N ARG A 368 9.57 7.05 -12.41
CA ARG A 368 10.36 6.72 -13.60
C ARG A 368 11.55 7.68 -13.74
N GLY A 369 12.64 7.22 -14.35
CA GLY A 369 13.86 8.00 -14.52
C GLY A 369 15.04 7.09 -14.83
N CYS A 370 16.18 7.65 -15.21
CA CYS A 370 17.37 6.81 -15.45
C CYS A 370 17.81 6.10 -14.17
N THR A 371 17.83 4.76 -14.19
CA THR A 371 18.22 3.92 -13.04
C THR A 371 19.69 3.46 -13.08
N LYS A 372 20.43 3.81 -14.13
CA LYS A 372 21.82 3.37 -14.32
C LYS A 372 22.81 4.24 -13.54
N ILE A 373 23.46 3.64 -12.54
CA ILE A 373 24.53 4.30 -11.78
C ILE A 373 25.65 4.76 -12.72
N GLY A 374 26.17 5.97 -12.49
CA GLY A 374 27.26 6.56 -13.26
C GLY A 374 26.82 7.27 -14.54
N ASP A 375 25.53 7.20 -14.90
CA ASP A 375 24.97 7.99 -15.99
C ASP A 375 24.81 9.47 -15.57
N PRO A 376 25.10 10.46 -16.42
CA PRO A 376 24.93 11.88 -16.10
C PRO A 376 23.51 12.29 -15.69
N ASN A 377 22.49 11.52 -16.12
CA ASN A 377 21.09 11.78 -15.79
C ASN A 377 20.52 10.78 -14.78
N PHE A 378 21.39 10.01 -14.09
CA PHE A 378 20.96 9.07 -13.05
C PHE A 378 20.02 9.73 -12.03
N SER A 379 18.89 9.09 -11.80
CA SER A 379 17.86 9.52 -10.86
C SER A 379 17.86 8.63 -9.62
N TYR A 380 18.30 9.20 -8.50
CA TYR A 380 18.35 8.51 -7.22
C TYR A 380 16.98 7.97 -6.78
N VAL A 381 15.94 8.77 -6.99
CA VAL A 381 14.57 8.44 -6.59
C VAL A 381 13.88 7.46 -7.56
N ALA A 382 14.43 7.24 -8.75
CA ALA A 382 13.80 6.38 -9.75
C ALA A 382 13.78 4.91 -9.31
N ASN A 383 12.64 4.28 -9.53
CA ASN A 383 12.39 2.85 -9.31
C ASN A 383 11.91 2.13 -10.59
N VAL A 384 11.71 2.88 -11.69
CA VAL A 384 11.42 2.35 -13.03
C VAL A 384 12.32 3.07 -14.03
N ASP A 385 12.98 2.32 -14.91
CA ASP A 385 13.74 2.93 -16.00
C ASP A 385 12.78 3.52 -17.05
N ASP A 386 12.98 4.79 -17.39
CA ASP A 386 12.22 5.48 -18.44
C ASP A 386 12.95 5.49 -19.80
N GLY A 387 14.13 4.87 -19.88
CA GLY A 387 14.94 4.80 -21.10
C GLY A 387 15.76 6.07 -21.36
N SER A 388 15.79 7.03 -20.41
CA SER A 388 16.54 8.28 -20.55
C SER A 388 18.06 8.15 -20.33
N CYS A 389 18.53 6.97 -19.88
CA CYS A 389 19.95 6.73 -19.65
C CYS A 389 20.77 6.85 -20.95
N GLY A 390 21.94 7.49 -20.87
CA GLY A 390 22.89 7.64 -21.99
C GLY A 390 22.54 8.73 -23.00
N ALA A 391 21.36 9.34 -22.88
CA ALA A 391 20.92 10.41 -23.78
C ALA A 391 21.49 11.79 -23.37
N LYS A 392 21.93 12.57 -24.36
CA LYS A 392 22.41 13.95 -24.14
C LYS A 392 21.23 14.92 -24.15
N ALA A 393 20.99 15.60 -23.04
CA ALA A 393 19.98 16.65 -22.95
C ALA A 393 20.33 17.86 -23.84
N ALA A 394 19.39 18.30 -24.67
CA ALA A 394 19.44 19.61 -25.33
C ALA A 394 18.85 20.68 -24.40
N ASN A 395 19.32 21.92 -24.46
CA ASN A 395 18.71 23.01 -23.69
C ASN A 395 17.38 23.41 -24.33
N LEU A 396 16.28 23.17 -23.62
CA LEU A 396 14.93 23.49 -24.09
C LEU A 396 14.41 24.79 -23.45
N PRO A 397 13.95 25.76 -24.26
CA PRO A 397 13.44 27.03 -23.74
C PRO A 397 12.04 26.90 -23.15
N PHE A 398 11.79 27.63 -22.07
CA PHE A 398 10.54 27.61 -21.31
C PHE A 398 9.80 28.96 -21.42
N GLY A 399 8.59 28.98 -21.95
CA GLY A 399 7.82 30.22 -22.18
C GLY A 399 7.02 30.73 -20.98
N GLY A 400 7.08 30.03 -19.85
CA GLY A 400 6.34 30.36 -18.63
C GLY A 400 5.03 29.56 -18.48
N VAL A 401 4.21 29.99 -17.53
CA VAL A 401 2.92 29.38 -17.18
C VAL A 401 1.86 30.44 -16.97
N TYR A 402 0.60 30.04 -17.08
CA TYR A 402 -0.55 30.84 -16.66
C TYR A 402 -1.71 29.93 -16.26
N GLN A 403 -2.69 30.48 -15.53
CA GLN A 403 -3.87 29.76 -15.09
C GLN A 403 -5.11 30.64 -15.21
N THR A 404 -6.16 30.09 -15.82
CA THR A 404 -7.48 30.72 -15.93
C THR A 404 -8.44 30.12 -14.91
N CYS A 405 -9.45 30.87 -14.48
CA CYS A 405 -10.48 30.38 -13.56
C CYS A 405 -11.86 30.98 -13.87
N SER A 406 -12.89 30.13 -13.86
CA SER A 406 -14.31 30.45 -14.06
C SER A 406 -15.14 29.97 -12.87
N VAL A 407 -16.12 30.77 -12.44
CA VAL A 407 -17.01 30.43 -11.31
C VAL A 407 -18.34 29.92 -11.82
N TYR A 408 -18.79 28.79 -11.25
CA TYR A 408 -20.14 28.26 -11.40
C TYR A 408 -20.89 28.35 -10.07
N GLY A 409 -22.20 28.57 -10.13
CA GLY A 409 -23.05 28.76 -8.96
C GLY A 409 -23.13 30.22 -8.53
N SER A 410 -23.38 30.45 -7.23
CA SER A 410 -23.59 31.79 -6.68
C SER A 410 -22.66 32.04 -5.52
N THR A 411 -21.92 33.14 -5.56
CA THR A 411 -21.01 33.63 -4.51
C THR A 411 -21.65 34.80 -3.79
N LEU A 412 -21.58 34.85 -2.45
CA LEU A 412 -22.07 36.00 -1.68
C LEU A 412 -20.95 37.01 -1.44
N ARG A 413 -19.81 36.57 -0.90
CA ARG A 413 -18.70 37.48 -0.53
C ARG A 413 -17.35 37.04 -1.04
N GLN A 414 -17.05 35.74 -1.06
CA GLN A 414 -15.75 35.23 -1.49
C GLN A 414 -15.82 34.61 -2.87
N ASN A 415 -14.97 35.08 -3.78
CA ASN A 415 -14.83 34.48 -5.09
C ASN A 415 -13.79 33.35 -5.04
N PRO A 416 -14.18 32.09 -5.32
CA PRO A 416 -13.26 30.95 -5.23
C PRO A 416 -12.11 31.01 -6.24
N CYS A 417 -12.17 31.90 -7.24
CA CYS A 417 -11.12 32.12 -8.23
C CYS A 417 -10.03 33.11 -7.83
N ASP A 418 -10.17 33.87 -6.73
CA ASP A 418 -9.24 34.95 -6.38
C ASP A 418 -7.78 34.46 -6.24
N ASP A 419 -7.58 33.27 -5.68
CA ASP A 419 -6.25 32.65 -5.52
C ASP A 419 -5.83 31.76 -6.72
N LEU A 420 -6.68 31.60 -7.73
CA LEU A 420 -6.49 30.68 -8.84
C LEU A 420 -6.18 31.37 -10.17
N GLN A 421 -6.32 32.69 -10.27
CA GLN A 421 -6.04 33.42 -11.51
C GLN A 421 -4.60 33.93 -11.53
N HIS A 422 -3.81 33.42 -12.47
CA HIS A 422 -2.39 33.77 -12.60
C HIS A 422 -2.04 34.04 -14.07
N VAL A 423 -1.59 35.25 -14.39
CA VAL A 423 -1.16 35.61 -15.75
C VAL A 423 0.28 35.18 -16.02
N ASN A 424 0.64 35.01 -17.29
CA ASN A 424 2.04 34.85 -17.67
C ASN A 424 2.75 36.20 -17.46
N PRO A 425 3.81 36.30 -16.62
CA PRO A 425 4.43 37.59 -16.32
C PRO A 425 5.04 38.28 -17.55
N LYS A 426 5.40 37.52 -18.60
CA LYS A 426 6.00 38.07 -19.83
C LYS A 426 4.98 38.77 -20.71
N THR A 427 3.76 38.25 -20.76
CA THR A 427 2.69 38.80 -21.60
C THR A 427 1.73 39.71 -20.82
N GLY A 428 1.71 39.59 -19.49
CA GLY A 428 0.72 40.27 -18.63
C GLY A 428 -0.71 39.77 -18.82
N SER A 429 -0.88 38.60 -19.46
CA SER A 429 -2.18 38.05 -19.87
C SER A 429 -2.21 36.53 -19.73
N TYR A 430 -3.38 35.92 -19.94
CA TYR A 430 -3.58 34.46 -19.97
C TYR A 430 -3.17 33.87 -21.35
N SER A 431 -1.94 34.14 -21.79
CA SER A 431 -1.44 33.67 -23.09
C SER A 431 0.06 33.39 -23.06
N CYS A 432 0.54 32.62 -24.04
CA CYS A 432 1.97 32.39 -24.24
C CYS A 432 2.64 33.53 -25.02
N PRO A 433 3.96 33.74 -24.83
CA PRO A 433 4.74 34.65 -25.67
C PRO A 433 4.78 34.17 -27.13
N SER A 434 5.13 35.07 -28.06
CA SER A 434 5.31 34.73 -29.47
C SER A 434 6.27 33.55 -29.65
N ASN A 435 5.95 32.64 -30.57
CA ASN A 435 6.69 31.39 -30.86
C ASN A 435 6.64 30.32 -29.75
N TYR A 436 5.80 30.51 -28.72
CA TYR A 436 5.46 29.47 -27.76
C TYR A 436 3.98 29.08 -27.90
N SER A 437 3.69 27.79 -27.77
CA SER A 437 2.34 27.25 -27.79
C SER A 437 1.86 26.92 -26.38
N ALA A 438 0.59 27.23 -26.09
CA ALA A 438 -0.03 26.87 -24.82
C ALA A 438 -0.37 25.38 -24.79
N ILE A 439 0.10 24.70 -23.75
CA ILE A 439 -0.18 23.27 -23.51
C ILE A 439 -0.90 23.17 -22.16
N LEU A 440 -2.06 22.54 -22.16
CA LEU A 440 -2.83 22.29 -20.95
C LEU A 440 -2.05 21.36 -20.02
N ILE A 441 -1.97 21.69 -18.75
CA ILE A 441 -1.48 20.78 -17.69
C ILE A 441 -2.68 20.02 -17.12
N GLN A 442 -3.67 20.76 -16.61
CA GLN A 442 -4.83 20.20 -15.94
C GLN A 442 -5.99 21.21 -15.92
N THR A 443 -7.20 20.68 -16.07
CA THR A 443 -8.45 21.36 -15.70
C THR A 443 -9.11 20.59 -14.55
N PHE A 444 -9.46 21.31 -13.48
CA PHE A 444 -10.15 20.75 -12.32
C PHE A 444 -11.03 21.78 -11.59
N TYR A 445 -11.83 21.29 -10.64
CA TYR A 445 -12.78 22.08 -9.85
C TYR A 445 -12.35 22.22 -8.39
N LYS A 446 -12.33 23.45 -7.87
CA LYS A 446 -12.19 23.77 -6.45
C LYS A 446 -13.57 24.21 -5.93
N ARG A 447 -14.10 23.51 -4.92
CA ARG A 447 -15.31 23.97 -4.23
C ARG A 447 -15.02 25.27 -3.49
N GLY A 448 -15.92 26.24 -3.64
CA GLY A 448 -15.93 27.44 -2.82
C GLY A 448 -16.42 27.15 -1.41
N ILE A 449 -16.27 28.12 -0.52
CA ILE A 449 -16.81 28.03 0.83
C ILE A 449 -18.33 28.11 0.74
N ILE A 450 -19.03 27.24 1.48
CA ILE A 450 -20.48 27.31 1.60
C ILE A 450 -20.83 28.51 2.47
N GLU A 451 -21.51 29.49 1.89
CA GLU A 451 -21.92 30.71 2.59
C GLU A 451 -23.41 30.63 2.93
N PHE A 452 -23.78 31.10 4.12
CA PHE A 452 -25.16 31.18 4.56
C PHE A 452 -25.56 32.64 4.74
N ASP A 453 -26.66 33.04 4.11
CA ASP A 453 -27.29 34.33 4.36
C ASP A 453 -28.67 34.13 4.99
N LYS A 454 -28.94 34.85 6.08
CA LYS A 454 -30.21 34.78 6.78
C LYS A 454 -31.16 35.81 6.18
N VAL A 455 -32.05 35.34 5.32
CA VAL A 455 -33.04 36.20 4.67
C VAL A 455 -34.33 36.18 5.48
N CYS A 456 -34.65 37.29 6.11
CA CYS A 456 -35.87 37.47 6.89
C CYS A 456 -36.91 38.25 6.09
N ARG A 457 -38.18 37.80 6.13
CA ARG A 457 -39.33 38.44 5.50
C ARG A 457 -40.52 38.50 6.46
N GLY A 458 -41.37 39.52 6.30
CA GLY A 458 -42.64 39.60 7.01
C GLY A 458 -43.58 38.46 6.58
N CYS A 459 -44.14 37.74 7.54
CA CYS A 459 -45.01 36.58 7.35
C CYS A 459 -46.18 36.60 8.35
N GLY A 460 -47.19 35.75 8.14
CA GLY A 460 -48.39 35.67 8.98
C GLY A 460 -49.46 36.73 8.65
N PHE A 461 -50.55 36.74 9.41
CA PHE A 461 -51.66 37.68 9.22
C PHE A 461 -51.17 39.12 9.43
N LEU A 462 -51.38 39.99 8.42
CA LEU A 462 -50.89 41.38 8.36
C LEU A 462 -49.36 41.56 8.43
N TRP A 463 -48.56 40.55 8.08
CA TRP A 463 -47.08 40.60 8.14
C TRP A 463 -46.50 40.87 9.56
N LEU A 464 -47.28 40.58 10.61
CA LEU A 464 -46.91 40.85 12.00
C LEU A 464 -45.83 39.90 12.57
N SER A 465 -45.51 38.82 11.85
CA SER A 465 -44.44 37.88 12.24
C SER A 465 -43.25 38.02 11.30
N THR A 466 -42.03 37.73 11.79
CA THR A 466 -40.83 37.67 10.95
C THR A 466 -40.41 36.22 10.78
N CYS A 467 -40.45 35.74 9.54
CA CYS A 467 -39.95 34.42 9.17
C CYS A 467 -38.56 34.59 8.55
N CYS A 468 -37.60 33.79 8.99
CA CYS A 468 -36.24 33.83 8.46
C CYS A 468 -35.88 32.48 7.87
N ASP A 469 -35.40 32.50 6.64
CA ASP A 469 -34.89 31.33 5.92
C ASP A 469 -33.37 31.50 5.76
N ASN A 470 -32.60 30.44 5.98
CA ASN A 470 -31.17 30.45 5.67
C ASN A 470 -31.00 30.06 4.20
N ARG A 471 -30.56 31.01 3.37
CA ARG A 471 -30.17 30.73 2.00
C ARG A 471 -28.73 30.27 1.97
N GLN A 472 -28.51 29.10 1.41
CA GLN A 472 -27.19 28.55 1.16
C GLN A 472 -26.72 29.00 -0.22
N TYR A 473 -25.52 29.56 -0.28
CA TYR A 473 -24.81 29.89 -1.49
C TYR A 473 -23.65 28.91 -1.64
N GLU A 474 -23.69 28.13 -2.70
CA GLU A 474 -22.61 27.23 -3.09
C GLU A 474 -22.05 27.69 -4.44
N SER A 475 -20.72 27.77 -4.50
CA SER A 475 -19.99 28.11 -5.71
C SER A 475 -18.89 27.09 -5.94
N THR A 476 -18.54 26.88 -7.20
CA THR A 476 -17.44 26.02 -7.60
C THR A 476 -16.59 26.78 -8.61
N ALA A 477 -15.29 26.86 -8.38
CA ALA A 477 -14.32 27.39 -9.33
C ALA A 477 -13.79 26.27 -10.21
N GLU A 478 -13.87 26.42 -11.52
CA GLU A 478 -13.11 25.62 -12.48
C GLU A 478 -11.85 26.37 -12.86
N TYR A 479 -10.70 25.74 -12.69
CA TYR A 479 -9.43 26.32 -13.10
C TYR A 479 -8.76 25.45 -14.16
N SER A 480 -8.04 26.10 -15.07
CA SER A 480 -7.24 25.45 -16.12
C SER A 480 -5.83 26.02 -16.13
N ALA A 481 -4.85 25.16 -15.85
CA ALA A 481 -3.44 25.51 -15.80
C ALA A 481 -2.74 25.17 -17.13
N TYR A 482 -1.92 26.09 -17.62
CA TYR A 482 -1.20 25.97 -18.89
C TYR A 482 0.29 26.27 -18.74
N TRP A 483 1.11 25.62 -19.55
CA TRP A 483 2.52 25.95 -19.74
C TRP A 483 2.83 26.24 -21.20
N CYS A 484 3.87 27.03 -21.43
CA CYS A 484 4.25 27.52 -22.75
C CYS A 484 5.47 26.74 -23.29
N ALA A 485 5.22 25.90 -24.29
CA ALA A 485 6.24 25.07 -24.94
C ALA A 485 6.77 25.73 -26.22
N ALA A 486 8.08 25.72 -26.42
CA ALA A 486 8.70 26.18 -27.66
C ALA A 486 8.58 25.11 -28.75
N THR A 487 7.50 25.16 -29.52
CA THR A 487 7.23 24.27 -30.66
C THR A 487 7.88 24.76 -31.96
N SER A 488 8.39 25.99 -31.96
CA SER A 488 9.10 26.64 -33.06
C SER A 488 10.43 27.22 -32.55
N PRO A 489 11.42 27.46 -33.43
CA PRO A 489 12.66 28.13 -33.03
C PRO A 489 12.37 29.48 -32.35
N VAL A 490 12.91 29.66 -31.15
CA VAL A 490 12.74 30.89 -30.35
C VAL A 490 14.06 31.65 -30.25
N PRO A 491 14.03 32.98 -30.11
CA PRO A 491 15.26 33.76 -29.91
C PRO A 491 16.00 33.32 -28.63
N PRO A 492 17.34 33.44 -28.58
CA PRO A 492 18.11 33.18 -27.36
C PRO A 492 17.60 34.02 -26.19
N ASN A 493 17.54 33.45 -24.98
CA ASN A 493 17.13 34.13 -23.75
C ASN A 493 15.70 34.74 -23.81
N SER A 494 14.86 34.27 -24.74
CA SER A 494 13.46 34.70 -24.88
C SER A 494 12.49 34.00 -23.91
N GLY A 495 12.95 33.02 -23.14
CA GLY A 495 12.14 32.26 -22.19
C GLY A 495 12.36 32.68 -20.74
N TYR A 496 12.13 31.73 -19.85
CA TYR A 496 12.45 31.75 -18.44
C TYR A 496 13.46 30.67 -18.09
N LEU A 497 14.24 30.95 -17.06
CA LEU A 497 15.02 29.98 -16.31
C LEU A 497 14.15 29.35 -15.23
N PHE A 498 14.29 28.04 -15.05
CA PHE A 498 13.54 27.27 -14.07
C PHE A 498 14.40 27.00 -12.83
N GLY A 499 13.90 27.38 -11.66
CA GLY A 499 14.58 27.24 -10.38
C GLY A 499 13.99 26.16 -9.48
N GLY A 500 13.27 25.19 -10.06
CA GLY A 500 12.52 24.19 -9.31
C GLY A 500 11.15 24.69 -8.85
N PHE A 501 10.54 23.95 -7.93
CA PHE A 501 9.23 24.27 -7.35
C PHE A 501 9.19 23.81 -5.89
N TYR A 502 8.25 24.34 -5.12
CA TYR A 502 7.93 23.89 -3.77
C TYR A 502 6.42 23.95 -3.50
N ARG A 503 6.01 23.30 -2.42
CA ARG A 503 4.66 23.33 -1.86
C ARG A 503 4.75 23.58 -0.35
N PRO A 504 3.66 23.89 0.35
CA PRO A 504 3.68 23.97 1.81
C PRO A 504 4.19 22.69 2.50
N THR A 505 4.05 21.54 1.84
CA THR A 505 4.44 20.21 2.34
C THR A 505 5.66 19.61 1.63
N GLN A 506 6.28 20.33 0.70
CA GLN A 506 7.39 19.82 -0.11
C GLN A 506 8.41 20.92 -0.40
N ASP A 507 9.65 20.70 0.05
CA ASP A 507 10.76 21.62 -0.20
C ASP A 507 11.20 21.63 -1.67
N ASN A 508 11.76 22.76 -2.09
CA ASN A 508 12.44 22.86 -3.37
C ASN A 508 13.73 22.04 -3.35
N PRO A 509 13.93 21.06 -4.26
CA PRO A 509 15.13 20.23 -4.28
C PRO A 509 16.45 20.99 -4.46
N LEU A 510 16.42 22.23 -4.98
CA LEU A 510 17.63 23.06 -5.08
C LEU A 510 18.00 23.75 -3.78
N THR A 511 17.01 24.21 -3.02
CA THR A 511 17.25 25.04 -1.82
C THR A 511 17.16 24.22 -0.53
N GLY A 512 16.54 23.04 -0.57
CA GLY A 512 16.21 22.26 0.63
C GLY A 512 15.24 22.98 1.57
N SER A 513 14.43 23.91 1.02
CA SER A 513 13.44 24.68 1.78
C SER A 513 12.24 25.05 0.92
N THR A 514 11.16 25.52 1.52
CA THR A 514 9.95 26.03 0.85
C THR A 514 10.13 27.45 0.27
N ASN A 515 11.28 27.70 -0.38
CA ASN A 515 11.62 28.99 -0.98
C ASN A 515 12.29 28.83 -2.35
N CYS A 516 12.19 29.89 -3.16
CA CYS A 516 12.93 29.97 -4.42
C CYS A 516 14.42 30.24 -4.22
N PRO A 517 15.28 29.76 -5.14
CA PRO A 517 16.70 30.13 -5.14
C PRO A 517 16.86 31.66 -5.27
N PRO A 518 18.00 32.23 -4.84
CA PRO A 518 18.29 33.64 -5.05
C PRO A 518 18.12 34.03 -6.52
N THR A 519 17.59 35.22 -6.80
CA THR A 519 17.27 35.74 -8.16
C THR A 519 16.08 35.09 -8.88
N PHE A 520 15.38 34.13 -8.26
CA PHE A 520 14.12 33.58 -8.77
C PHE A 520 12.93 34.13 -8.01
N TYR A 521 11.83 34.40 -8.71
CA TYR A 521 10.56 34.82 -8.11
C TYR A 521 9.51 33.70 -8.16
N PRO A 522 8.62 33.62 -7.16
CA PRO A 522 7.61 32.58 -7.08
C PRO A 522 6.39 32.87 -7.97
N ARG A 523 5.82 31.80 -8.54
CA ARG A 523 4.54 31.80 -9.28
C ARG A 523 3.71 30.58 -8.91
N ILE A 524 2.50 30.82 -8.43
CA ILE A 524 1.57 29.75 -8.05
C ILE A 524 0.89 29.20 -9.31
N ILE A 525 0.75 27.88 -9.37
CA ILE A 525 -0.01 27.14 -10.36
C ILE A 525 -0.80 26.04 -9.67
N LEU A 526 -1.88 25.59 -10.30
CA LEU A 526 -2.85 24.66 -9.73
C LEU A 526 -3.47 25.28 -8.46
N THR A 527 -3.44 24.54 -7.35
CA THR A 527 -3.98 24.99 -6.06
C THR A 527 -2.90 25.42 -5.08
N ASP A 528 -1.73 24.79 -5.09
CA ASP A 528 -0.70 24.99 -4.06
C ASP A 528 0.75 24.79 -4.55
N VAL A 529 0.97 24.66 -5.87
CA VAL A 529 2.32 24.46 -6.42
C VAL A 529 2.94 25.82 -6.72
N THR A 530 4.10 26.10 -6.14
CA THR A 530 4.84 27.33 -6.40
C THR A 530 6.07 27.05 -7.26
N LEU A 531 6.07 27.55 -8.50
CA LEU A 531 7.17 27.49 -9.44
C LEU A 531 8.13 28.67 -9.24
N CYS A 532 9.43 28.39 -9.32
CA CYS A 532 10.47 29.41 -9.24
C CYS A 532 10.96 29.78 -10.64
N LEU A 533 10.71 31.02 -11.07
CA LEU A 533 11.06 31.52 -12.40
C LEU A 533 12.06 32.66 -12.30
N SER A 534 12.95 32.77 -13.29
CA SER A 534 13.82 33.94 -13.47
C SER A 534 13.94 34.26 -14.95
N ASP A 535 14.03 35.55 -15.28
CA ASP A 535 14.40 36.09 -16.58
C ASP A 535 15.77 36.79 -16.56
N ASP A 536 16.51 36.67 -15.44
CA ASP A 536 17.90 37.11 -15.30
C ASP A 536 18.86 36.02 -15.80
N PHE A 537 19.18 36.07 -17.09
CA PHE A 537 20.13 35.15 -17.73
C PHE A 537 21.60 35.42 -17.39
N GLU A 538 21.91 36.47 -16.62
CA GLU A 538 23.28 36.80 -16.22
C GLU A 538 23.63 36.11 -14.89
N GLN A 539 22.77 36.23 -13.89
CA GLN A 539 23.01 35.70 -12.53
C GLN A 539 22.39 34.33 -12.32
N SER A 540 21.17 34.10 -12.82
CA SER A 540 20.39 32.91 -12.48
C SER A 540 20.77 31.66 -13.28
N ILE A 541 21.42 31.82 -14.44
CA ILE A 541 21.70 30.70 -15.36
C ILE A 541 22.58 29.60 -14.74
N ARG A 542 23.44 29.96 -13.78
CA ARG A 542 24.38 29.03 -13.11
C ARG A 542 23.68 28.06 -12.16
N VAL A 543 22.53 28.44 -11.63
CA VAL A 543 21.75 27.65 -10.67
C VAL A 543 20.42 27.18 -11.25
N ALA A 544 20.13 27.52 -12.51
CA ALA A 544 18.93 27.11 -13.20
C ALA A 544 18.95 25.60 -13.49
N ILE A 545 17.81 24.95 -13.25
CA ILE A 545 17.57 23.58 -13.66
C ILE A 545 17.21 23.59 -15.16
N PRO A 546 17.89 22.79 -15.99
CA PRO A 546 17.44 22.53 -17.34
C PRO A 546 16.03 21.93 -17.31
N PHE A 547 15.05 22.64 -17.88
CA PHE A 547 13.65 22.25 -17.90
C PHE A 547 13.29 21.61 -19.25
N GLY A 548 12.50 20.54 -19.23
CA GLY A 548 12.14 19.74 -20.41
C GLY A 548 10.64 19.66 -20.69
N GLY A 549 9.80 20.39 -19.93
CA GLY A 549 8.35 20.43 -20.12
C GLY A 549 7.53 19.77 -19.01
N PHE A 550 6.22 20.00 -19.03
CA PHE A 550 5.23 19.33 -18.19
C PHE A 550 4.43 18.29 -18.99
N PHE A 551 3.94 17.28 -18.30
CA PHE A 551 2.87 16.40 -18.76
C PHE A 551 2.04 15.90 -17.58
N SER A 552 0.82 15.46 -17.84
CA SER A 552 -0.10 14.95 -16.83
C SER A 552 -0.80 13.68 -17.31
N CYS A 553 -1.65 13.11 -16.47
CA CYS A 553 -2.54 12.01 -16.85
C CYS A 553 -3.54 12.38 -17.99
N LYS A 554 -3.71 13.67 -18.29
CA LYS A 554 -4.64 14.16 -19.33
C LYS A 554 -3.93 14.75 -20.57
N SER A 555 -2.69 15.22 -20.43
CA SER A 555 -2.02 16.00 -21.47
C SER A 555 -0.53 15.65 -21.56
N GLY A 556 -0.03 15.44 -22.77
CA GLY A 556 1.36 15.04 -23.03
C GLY A 556 2.35 16.21 -23.22
N ASN A 557 3.62 15.87 -23.41
CA ASN A 557 4.70 16.83 -23.63
C ASN A 557 5.12 16.89 -25.11
N PRO A 558 4.89 18.00 -25.84
CA PRO A 558 5.28 18.12 -27.25
C PRO A 558 6.81 18.08 -27.46
N LEU A 559 7.60 18.48 -26.47
CA LEU A 559 9.07 18.51 -26.57
C LEU A 559 9.68 17.10 -26.63
N ALA A 560 8.92 16.06 -26.26
CA ALA A 560 9.37 14.67 -26.34
C ALA A 560 9.28 14.08 -27.75
N VAL A 561 8.56 14.71 -28.68
CA VAL A 561 8.51 14.32 -30.10
C VAL A 561 9.50 15.14 -30.92
N TYR A 562 9.65 16.42 -30.61
CA TYR A 562 10.41 17.39 -31.42
C TYR A 562 11.90 17.05 -31.58
N LEU A 563 12.48 16.29 -30.65
CA LEU A 563 13.90 15.87 -30.71
C LEU A 563 14.14 14.60 -31.54
N LEU A 564 13.09 13.88 -31.97
CA LEU A 564 13.20 12.77 -32.92
C LEU A 564 13.23 13.34 -34.35
N ASN A 565 14.36 13.96 -34.72
CA ASN A 565 14.83 14.32 -36.06
C ASN A 565 13.81 14.54 -37.20
N PHE A 566 13.95 15.73 -37.82
CA PHE A 566 13.72 16.15 -39.21
C PHE A 566 13.95 15.10 -40.33
N THR A 567 13.39 13.90 -40.23
CA THR A 567 13.58 12.81 -41.21
C THR A 567 12.28 12.16 -41.64
N ASN A 568 11.18 12.31 -40.90
CA ASN A 568 9.88 11.74 -41.27
C ASN A 568 8.76 12.79 -41.18
N GLU A 569 8.57 13.55 -42.26
CA GLU A 569 7.48 14.54 -42.44
C GLU A 569 6.07 13.91 -42.25
N LEU A 570 5.95 12.59 -42.31
CA LEU A 570 4.71 11.84 -42.08
C LEU A 570 4.26 11.82 -40.62
N GLN A 571 5.16 11.89 -39.64
CA GLN A 571 4.80 11.89 -38.21
C GLN A 571 4.45 13.28 -37.68
N SER A 572 5.06 14.33 -38.24
CA SER A 572 4.69 15.73 -37.95
C SER A 572 3.33 16.10 -38.55
N ASN A 573 2.93 15.51 -39.68
CA ASN A 573 1.63 15.77 -40.29
C ASN A 573 0.47 15.04 -39.60
N MET A 574 0.73 13.93 -38.90
CA MET A 574 -0.30 13.21 -38.13
C MET A 574 -0.59 13.83 -36.76
N SER A 575 0.29 14.69 -36.22
CA SER A 575 0.08 15.37 -34.94
C SER A 575 -0.52 16.77 -35.06
N GLN A 576 -0.64 17.31 -36.28
CA GLN A 576 -1.17 18.66 -36.51
C GLN A 576 -2.67 18.73 -36.83
N ASN A 577 -3.35 17.60 -37.01
CA ASN A 577 -4.78 17.57 -37.22
C ASN A 577 -5.43 16.69 -36.16
N ILE A 578 -6.39 17.29 -35.42
CA ILE A 578 -7.30 16.72 -34.41
C ILE A 578 -6.88 17.06 -32.96
N ASP A 579 -7.69 17.92 -32.32
CA ASP A 579 -7.76 18.30 -30.90
C ASP A 579 -6.47 18.28 -30.05
N GLY A 580 -5.98 19.48 -29.76
CA GLY A 580 -4.84 19.71 -28.88
C GLY A 580 -5.09 19.28 -27.43
N SER A 581 -4.58 18.10 -27.07
CA SER A 581 -3.95 17.78 -25.75
C SER A 581 -3.67 16.28 -25.63
N THR A 582 -4.37 15.43 -26.37
CA THR A 582 -4.27 13.97 -26.29
C THR A 582 -3.26 13.34 -27.27
N SER A 583 -2.67 14.13 -28.19
CA SER A 583 -1.76 13.61 -29.22
C SER A 583 -0.28 13.54 -28.80
N TYR A 584 0.13 14.18 -27.71
CA TYR A 584 1.54 14.21 -27.29
C TYR A 584 1.87 13.05 -26.34
N PRO A 585 3.09 12.50 -26.40
CA PRO A 585 3.48 11.42 -25.51
C PRO A 585 3.63 11.93 -24.07
N MET A 586 3.16 11.15 -23.11
CA MET A 586 3.28 11.41 -21.67
C MET A 586 4.63 10.95 -21.14
N ARG A 587 5.72 11.50 -21.70
CA ARG A 587 7.10 11.17 -21.32
C ARG A 587 8.00 12.38 -21.43
N CYS A 588 9.21 12.26 -20.88
CA CYS A 588 10.23 13.28 -21.05
C CYS A 588 10.96 13.22 -22.39
N PRO A 589 11.46 14.38 -22.87
CA PRO A 589 12.40 14.40 -23.99
C PRO A 589 13.67 13.65 -23.64
N ASP A 590 14.36 13.16 -24.67
CA ASP A 590 15.56 12.37 -24.47
C ASP A 590 16.64 13.17 -23.70
N GLY A 591 17.24 12.54 -22.70
CA GLY A 591 18.22 13.16 -21.79
C GLY A 591 17.62 13.92 -20.61
N TYR A 592 16.29 13.98 -20.49
CA TYR A 592 15.59 14.47 -19.31
C TYR A 592 14.94 13.32 -18.56
N SER A 593 14.97 13.38 -17.24
CA SER A 593 14.25 12.44 -16.38
C SER A 593 12.93 13.06 -15.95
N GLN A 594 11.92 12.23 -15.76
CA GLN A 594 10.65 12.68 -15.20
C GLN A 594 10.72 12.84 -13.68
N HIS A 595 9.98 13.82 -13.17
CA HIS A 595 9.87 14.12 -11.75
C HIS A 595 8.41 14.49 -11.44
N LEU A 596 7.87 13.96 -10.34
CA LEU A 596 6.49 14.23 -9.94
C LEU A 596 6.41 15.61 -9.27
N ALA A 597 5.63 16.53 -9.87
CA ALA A 597 5.39 17.86 -9.31
C ALA A 597 4.33 17.81 -8.20
N THR A 598 3.15 17.30 -8.54
CA THR A 598 2.04 17.15 -7.59
C THR A 598 1.04 16.12 -8.10
N ILE A 599 0.12 15.73 -7.22
CA ILE A 599 -1.09 15.00 -7.59
C ILE A 599 -2.24 15.96 -7.34
N ASP A 600 -2.89 16.40 -8.40
CA ASP A 600 -4.11 17.19 -8.29
C ASP A 600 -5.30 16.29 -8.58
N SER A 601 -6.09 16.03 -7.53
CA SER A 601 -7.37 15.33 -7.62
C SER A 601 -7.30 13.98 -8.35
N GLY A 602 -6.29 13.17 -8.00
CA GLY A 602 -6.05 11.85 -8.57
C GLY A 602 -5.29 11.85 -9.90
N CYS A 603 -4.96 13.00 -10.47
CA CYS A 603 -4.11 13.09 -11.66
C CYS A 603 -2.67 13.43 -11.29
N SER A 604 -1.72 12.60 -11.73
CA SER A 604 -0.29 12.89 -11.60
C SER A 604 0.13 13.97 -12.58
N ILE A 605 0.83 14.99 -12.07
CA ILE A 605 1.39 16.09 -12.86
C ILE A 605 2.91 15.99 -12.73
N ASN A 606 3.57 15.71 -13.84
CA ASN A 606 5.00 15.48 -13.93
C ASN A 606 5.69 16.60 -14.72
N PHE A 607 6.96 16.81 -14.42
CA PHE A 607 7.84 17.70 -15.17
C PHE A 607 9.14 17.00 -15.50
N CYS A 608 9.81 17.49 -16.53
CA CYS A 608 11.04 16.94 -17.03
C CYS A 608 12.21 17.83 -16.63
N ALA A 609 13.23 17.25 -16.01
CA ALA A 609 14.42 17.98 -15.61
C ALA A 609 15.67 17.09 -15.69
N LYS A 610 16.84 17.71 -15.75
CA LYS A 610 18.11 16.99 -15.71
C LYS A 610 18.46 16.61 -14.27
N THR A 611 18.38 15.33 -13.91
CA THR A 611 18.47 14.92 -12.49
C THR A 611 19.80 15.24 -11.82
N GLY A 612 20.92 15.22 -12.55
CA GLY A 612 22.23 15.62 -12.02
C GLY A 612 22.34 17.09 -11.55
N SER A 613 21.33 17.92 -11.82
CA SER A 613 21.24 19.31 -11.33
C SER A 613 20.49 19.46 -9.99
N MET A 614 19.83 18.40 -9.51
CA MET A 614 19.13 18.39 -8.23
C MET A 614 20.04 17.78 -7.15
N THR A 615 19.97 18.30 -5.92
CA THR A 615 20.66 17.67 -4.79
C THR A 615 20.16 16.23 -4.60
N LYS A 616 21.00 15.32 -4.07
CA LYS A 616 20.59 13.94 -3.75
C LYS A 616 19.43 14.00 -2.75
N THR A 617 18.20 13.95 -3.26
CA THR A 617 17.01 13.92 -2.43
C THR A 617 16.97 12.58 -1.70
N PRO A 618 16.57 12.50 -0.42
CA PRO A 618 16.31 11.21 0.22
C PRO A 618 15.31 10.39 -0.61
N LEU A 619 15.36 9.05 -0.45
CA LEU A 619 14.36 8.19 -1.09
C LEU A 619 12.96 8.61 -0.61
N PRO A 620 12.01 8.84 -1.53
CA PRO A 620 10.69 9.25 -1.13
C PRO A 620 10.02 8.13 -0.33
N PRO A 621 9.38 8.44 0.81
CA PRO A 621 8.60 7.44 1.52
C PRO A 621 7.42 6.97 0.65
N ILE A 622 6.99 5.74 0.90
CA ILE A 622 5.78 5.17 0.30
C ILE A 622 4.56 6.08 0.54
N ARG A 623 3.86 6.45 -0.53
CA ARG A 623 2.60 7.20 -0.49
C ARG A 623 1.45 6.25 -0.28
N ARG A 624 0.85 6.27 0.91
CA ARG A 624 -0.29 5.40 1.23
C ARG A 624 -1.63 6.05 0.87
N PRO A 625 -2.63 5.29 0.40
CA PRO A 625 -3.98 5.82 0.19
C PRO A 625 -4.63 6.30 1.51
N PRO A 626 -5.64 7.19 1.46
CA PRO A 626 -6.30 7.70 0.25
C PRO A 626 -5.54 8.89 -0.38
N PHE A 627 -5.65 9.01 -1.71
CA PHE A 627 -5.06 10.09 -2.52
C PHE A 627 -6.06 11.20 -2.84
N MET A 628 -7.24 11.13 -2.24
CA MET A 628 -8.30 12.12 -2.36
C MET A 628 -8.88 12.43 -0.98
N PRO A 629 -9.34 13.66 -0.74
CA PRO A 629 -10.05 13.99 0.49
C PRO A 629 -11.37 13.23 0.57
N LYS A 630 -11.85 12.98 1.80
CA LYS A 630 -13.16 12.37 2.03
C LYS A 630 -14.25 13.23 1.37
N PRO A 631 -15.08 12.68 0.48
CA PRO A 631 -16.21 13.40 -0.08
C PRO A 631 -17.26 13.79 0.98
N ASP A 632 -17.97 14.90 0.74
CA ASP A 632 -19.13 15.28 1.56
C ASP A 632 -20.27 14.28 1.38
N ALA A 633 -21.00 13.99 2.46
CA ALA A 633 -22.12 13.07 2.43
C ALA A 633 -23.27 13.65 1.58
N ILE A 634 -23.55 13.01 0.44
CA ILE A 634 -24.74 13.30 -0.35
C ILE A 634 -25.86 12.40 0.17
N TYR A 635 -26.81 12.95 0.92
CA TYR A 635 -27.98 12.19 1.36
C TYR A 635 -29.01 12.15 0.22
N ASN A 636 -29.16 10.99 -0.43
CA ASN A 636 -30.31 10.75 -1.30
C ASN A 636 -31.44 10.18 -0.44
N TYR A 637 -32.53 10.92 -0.29
CA TYR A 637 -33.66 10.55 0.58
C TYR A 637 -34.53 9.42 0.00
N GLU A 638 -34.35 9.06 -1.28
CA GLU A 638 -35.23 8.11 -1.98
C GLU A 638 -34.81 6.64 -1.82
N GLU A 639 -33.53 6.36 -1.57
CA GLU A 639 -33.02 4.99 -1.39
C GLU A 639 -32.45 4.78 0.01
N LYS A 640 -32.96 3.76 0.72
CA LYS A 640 -32.58 3.46 2.10
C LYS A 640 -31.81 2.15 2.20
N TYR A 641 -30.67 2.19 2.90
CA TYR A 641 -29.85 1.01 3.16
C TYR A 641 -29.55 0.90 4.66
N VAL A 642 -29.70 -0.31 5.22
CA VAL A 642 -29.45 -0.58 6.64
C VAL A 642 -28.57 -1.82 6.77
N PHE A 643 -27.51 -1.71 7.56
CA PHE A 643 -26.62 -2.82 7.85
C PHE A 643 -27.14 -3.63 9.04
N ASN A 644 -27.34 -4.93 8.85
CA ASN A 644 -27.58 -5.84 9.96
C ASN A 644 -26.23 -6.34 10.50
N PRO A 645 -25.81 -5.94 11.73
CA PRO A 645 -24.52 -6.35 12.28
C PRO A 645 -24.46 -7.84 12.66
N GLN A 646 -25.61 -8.52 12.80
CA GLN A 646 -25.69 -9.94 13.16
C GLN A 646 -25.49 -10.84 11.95
N THR A 647 -26.09 -10.47 10.81
CA THR A 647 -25.97 -11.24 9.56
C THR A 647 -24.88 -10.71 8.64
N LEU A 648 -24.34 -9.51 8.90
CA LEU A 648 -23.40 -8.78 8.06
C LEU A 648 -23.94 -8.51 6.65
N VAL A 649 -25.27 -8.44 6.51
CA VAL A 649 -25.95 -8.19 5.23
C VAL A 649 -26.55 -6.78 5.24
N TRP A 650 -26.40 -6.08 4.12
CA TRP A 650 -27.09 -4.83 3.86
C TRP A 650 -28.49 -5.10 3.30
N MET A 651 -29.48 -4.42 3.84
CA MET A 651 -30.88 -4.46 3.38
C MET A 651 -31.19 -3.18 2.63
N LYS A 652 -32.01 -3.28 1.57
CA LYS A 652 -32.45 -2.15 0.73
C LYS A 652 -33.94 -1.90 0.91
N ASN A 653 -34.33 -0.62 0.92
CA ASN A 653 -35.70 -0.10 0.87
C ASN A 653 -36.65 -0.80 1.86
N GLU A 654 -37.67 -1.52 1.38
CA GLU A 654 -38.69 -2.16 2.23
C GLU A 654 -38.09 -3.09 3.30
N LYS A 655 -37.06 -3.87 2.95
CA LYS A 655 -36.36 -4.74 3.91
C LYS A 655 -35.61 -3.94 4.97
N ALA A 656 -35.03 -2.81 4.57
CA ALA A 656 -34.30 -1.90 5.46
C ALA A 656 -35.26 -1.21 6.44
N THR A 657 -36.41 -0.73 5.94
CA THR A 657 -37.48 -0.13 6.75
C THR A 657 -38.06 -1.14 7.72
N TYR A 658 -38.39 -2.34 7.25
CA TYR A 658 -38.91 -3.41 8.11
C TYR A 658 -37.94 -3.75 9.26
N TYR A 659 -36.65 -3.85 8.98
CA TYR A 659 -35.63 -4.15 9.99
C TYR A 659 -35.47 -3.03 11.03
N GLU A 660 -35.51 -1.76 10.62
CA GLU A 660 -35.48 -0.64 11.56
C GLU A 660 -36.72 -0.59 12.45
N GLU A 661 -37.90 -0.81 11.87
CA GLU A 661 -39.18 -0.84 12.59
C GLU A 661 -39.24 -1.98 13.60
N THR A 662 -38.76 -3.17 13.22
CA THR A 662 -38.71 -4.33 14.12
C THR A 662 -37.66 -4.19 15.23
N ASN A 663 -36.57 -3.46 14.98
CA ASN A 663 -35.47 -3.29 15.95
C ASN A 663 -35.44 -1.92 16.64
N ASN A 664 -36.48 -1.09 16.47
CA ASN A 664 -36.57 0.28 17.01
C ASN A 664 -35.33 1.16 16.71
N ILE A 665 -34.70 0.94 15.55
CA ILE A 665 -33.56 1.74 15.10
C ILE A 665 -34.13 2.99 14.42
N THR A 666 -34.51 4.00 15.22
CA THR A 666 -34.98 5.28 14.66
C THR A 666 -33.80 6.15 14.26
N VAL A 667 -33.60 6.34 12.94
CA VAL A 667 -32.81 7.47 12.42
C VAL A 667 -33.64 8.73 12.54
N ASN A 668 -33.88 9.22 13.76
CA ASN A 668 -34.51 10.52 14.00
C ASN A 668 -34.00 11.13 15.31
N ALA A 669 -32.75 11.61 15.30
CA ALA A 669 -32.24 12.55 16.31
C ALA A 669 -30.99 13.34 15.86
N ILE A 670 -30.83 13.72 14.58
CA ILE A 670 -29.70 14.60 14.18
C ILE A 670 -30.12 15.94 13.58
N ASN A 671 -31.34 16.14 13.07
CA ASN A 671 -31.67 17.41 12.39
C ASN A 671 -32.72 18.33 13.05
N ASP A 672 -33.22 18.05 14.25
CA ASP A 672 -34.19 18.96 14.92
C ASP A 672 -33.83 19.43 16.34
N ALA A 673 -32.71 18.94 16.92
CA ALA A 673 -32.29 19.35 18.27
C ALA A 673 -31.33 20.55 18.32
N ASN A 674 -30.87 21.09 17.19
CA ASN A 674 -30.00 22.27 17.14
C ASN A 674 -30.70 23.58 16.71
N SER A 675 -32.03 23.60 16.57
CA SER A 675 -32.77 24.82 16.20
C SER A 675 -33.65 25.42 17.30
N LYS A 676 -33.76 24.82 18.49
CA LYS A 676 -34.59 25.39 19.57
C LYS A 676 -33.98 25.21 20.96
N THR A 677 -32.95 25.98 21.27
CA THR A 677 -32.74 26.65 22.58
C THR A 677 -31.41 27.39 22.59
N LEU A 678 -31.40 28.66 22.17
CA LEU A 678 -30.43 29.65 22.63
C LEU A 678 -31.09 31.04 22.52
N LYS A 679 -32.16 31.21 23.31
CA LYS A 679 -32.52 32.50 23.90
C LYS A 679 -32.36 32.32 25.40
N GLY A 680 -31.45 33.08 26.00
CA GLY A 680 -31.26 33.07 27.45
C GLY A 680 -29.90 33.58 27.85
N SER A 681 -29.77 34.90 27.85
CA SER A 681 -28.67 35.63 28.48
C SER A 681 -28.57 35.29 29.96
N SER A 682 -27.33 35.12 30.44
CA SER A 682 -26.80 35.54 31.74
C SER A 682 -27.60 35.24 33.02
N ALA A 683 -27.12 34.31 33.84
CA ALA A 683 -26.77 34.58 35.25
C ALA A 683 -26.17 33.32 35.94
N VAL A 684 -24.96 33.54 36.43
CA VAL A 684 -24.22 32.85 37.51
C VAL A 684 -25.10 32.09 38.50
N THR A 685 -24.79 30.81 38.80
CA THR A 685 -24.63 30.31 40.18
C THR A 685 -23.76 29.05 40.18
N LYS A 686 -22.65 29.12 40.92
CA LYS A 686 -21.70 28.04 41.17
C LYS A 686 -22.34 26.94 42.02
N TYR A 687 -22.15 25.68 41.64
CA TYR A 687 -21.99 24.60 42.62
C TYR A 687 -20.89 23.64 42.16
N THR A 688 -19.80 23.65 42.92
CA THR A 688 -18.64 22.77 42.84
C THR A 688 -19.03 21.40 43.39
N VAL A 689 -18.75 20.32 42.64
CA VAL A 689 -18.63 18.98 43.22
C VAL A 689 -17.33 18.36 42.72
N THR A 690 -16.38 18.31 43.64
CA THR A 690 -15.11 17.58 43.59
C THR A 690 -15.32 16.08 43.43
N VAL A 691 -14.57 15.44 42.52
CA VAL A 691 -14.29 14.00 42.58
C VAL A 691 -12.78 13.82 42.52
N THR A 692 -12.25 13.28 43.61
CA THR A 692 -10.86 13.02 43.92
C THR A 692 -10.30 11.84 43.14
N PHE A 693 -9.18 12.03 42.44
CA PHE A 693 -8.33 10.93 41.95
C PHE A 693 -7.20 10.70 42.98
N SER A 694 -7.23 9.54 43.63
CA SER A 694 -6.16 9.07 44.52
C SER A 694 -5.08 8.34 43.72
N SER A 695 -3.95 8.99 43.49
CA SER A 695 -2.70 8.36 43.05
C SER A 695 -1.79 8.15 44.26
N MET A 696 -1.51 6.90 44.62
CA MET A 696 -0.44 6.57 45.58
C MET A 696 0.92 6.69 44.89
N LEU A 697 1.68 7.72 45.27
CA LEU A 697 3.13 7.77 45.06
C LEU A 697 3.80 7.35 46.37
N VAL A 698 4.56 6.26 46.34
CA VAL A 698 5.50 5.89 47.41
C VAL A 698 6.82 6.57 47.08
N ALA A 699 7.22 7.52 47.92
CA ALA A 699 8.57 8.04 47.97
C ALA A 699 9.32 7.35 49.11
N VAL A 700 10.49 6.79 48.83
CA VAL A 700 11.51 6.55 49.85
C VAL A 700 12.85 7.07 49.33
N THR A 701 13.32 8.09 50.02
CA THR A 701 14.65 8.71 50.04
C THR A 701 15.75 7.71 50.37
N LEU A 702 16.97 7.96 49.86
CA LEU A 702 18.16 8.30 50.67
C LEU A 702 19.41 8.45 49.79
N LEU A 703 20.21 9.46 50.15
CA LEU A 703 21.68 9.59 50.06
C LEU A 703 22.44 8.90 48.93
#